data_AF-A0AAW9Q226-F1
#
_entry.id   AF-A0AAW9Q226-F1
#
_cell.length_a   1.000
_cell.length_b   1.000
_cell.length_c   1.000
_cell.angle_alpha   90.00
_cell.angle_beta   90.00
_cell.angle_gamma   90.00
#
_symmetry.space_group_name_H-M   'P 1'
#
loop_
_entity.id
_entity.type
_entity.pdbx_description
1 polymer ?
#
loop_
_entity_poly.entity_id
_entity_poly.type
_entity_poly.pdbx_seq_one_letter_code
_entity_poly.pdbx_strand_id
1 'polypeptide(L)'
;MDKNTVILADALSKGTGGKITIWSDQKTIFKGIVSTKGGSQSGDGGFVEVSGKQQLIFAGQVDTGATHGKLGTLLLDPTDIYIAPDDGDKDTYDVSDLVQTQGNVILSATNNVIIADNAYFVASIGTITLQADADLDGVGSVILNGTLSTGGRNIDISGANVNTSQIYSDSNTRSGFIKVTATNSTVTGDLISGSNGIGGSITVNSLGGSVTTRDIATSSTNRAGAIDIRANTSIQVGSVYSTSISSNGGTVFIQANDTITAGSIISSSTIGNAANVTLTSQNGNIDLRGNYISATSEQGNGAKVEVHAYGGSITDIGVLTTTTSGNGGRIILDALNDITGGGIVSNSFAKTAGNIDVTSTAGSINFGKNGVGANSKRGNAGKITLTAKSTTDNRTITTGLIDAGADGDGNGGTVTLTASGDINTSTIVTNSNGIGRSGNITLTSTAGKIDVTNDSPDTPQRVIFAGANGGNAGAVTLNAFGDIVTRTIFAGSNTGAGNTVRLTSQSGGIDTGDGYITTATNGGNGGNVILTAVKDIKVGSNIDANSTLSGKGGGITLTSSEGGITAQNVNTYSYAGAGGNVRFNAQLGIKVGNIDASANDNGNAGSVTLLAGDDIEALAIKANVSGNGTGIGNGGVVKLISQRGDVLTEYVRTDSAGAKGGNITLDSAKSVRATGSFTFEDISYSIFADGLTGNSSVNISYDKATLGQTIANFNVGDASINGTFGAIANNNYIFLPPSSQIVLPDSLNLGKLKILDNQSTITQLPDFYKPLQDLGNAVGNLTGNNDRNATIVLTPIAALNDDYQVPFDQIEVASKAWNAIFLILQSCRKFGVTDRAQIAYVLATAGYESRFGANNLTSYPGHNNLYEYPHGISLGQSPQDFFNNAYHDYLGNGAPSSGDVYRYRGRGYAQLTWKDNYQRFSNLFNVDLGHL
;
A
#
# COMPACT_ATOMS: atom_id res chain seq x y z
N MET A 1 -75.36 -24.07 8.50
CA MET A 1 -75.94 -23.28 7.41
C MET A 1 -75.87 -24.08 6.13
N ASP A 2 -77.01 -24.36 5.51
CA ASP A 2 -77.10 -25.22 4.32
C ASP A 2 -76.69 -24.50 3.03
N LYS A 3 -76.34 -25.27 2.00
CA LYS A 3 -75.80 -24.77 0.71
C LYS A 3 -76.65 -23.68 0.03
N ASN A 4 -77.96 -23.75 0.21
CA ASN A 4 -78.91 -22.83 -0.44
C ASN A 4 -79.26 -21.59 0.42
N THR A 5 -78.65 -21.44 1.60
CA THR A 5 -78.93 -20.29 2.47
C THR A 5 -78.13 -19.09 1.98
N VAL A 6 -78.76 -17.92 1.88
CA VAL A 6 -78.13 -16.66 1.46
C VAL A 6 -78.36 -15.58 2.53
N ILE A 7 -77.29 -14.90 2.96
CA ILE A 7 -77.38 -13.74 3.87
C ILE A 7 -76.71 -12.55 3.19
N LEU A 8 -77.47 -11.47 3.00
CA LEU A 8 -76.99 -10.25 2.35
C LEU A 8 -77.03 -9.09 3.35
N ALA A 9 -75.90 -8.42 3.54
CA ALA A 9 -75.80 -7.12 4.18
C ALA A 9 -75.04 -6.14 3.27
N ASP A 10 -75.28 -6.22 1.96
CA ASP A 10 -74.72 -5.31 0.96
C ASP A 10 -75.26 -3.89 1.12
N ALA A 11 -74.40 -2.90 0.92
CA ALA A 11 -74.85 -1.53 0.66
C ALA A 11 -75.30 -1.41 -0.81
N LEU A 12 -76.41 -0.69 -1.06
CA LEU A 12 -76.99 -0.57 -2.40
C LEU A 12 -76.22 0.43 -3.29
N SER A 13 -76.49 1.72 -3.15
CA SER A 13 -75.88 2.78 -3.97
C SER A 13 -74.67 3.43 -3.28
N LYS A 14 -74.84 3.85 -2.03
CA LYS A 14 -73.79 4.44 -1.19
C LYS A 14 -73.84 3.83 0.20
N GLY A 15 -72.68 3.51 0.76
CA GLY A 15 -72.55 3.01 2.12
C GLY A 15 -71.57 1.85 2.22
N THR A 16 -71.09 1.59 3.43
CA THR A 16 -70.22 0.45 3.74
C THR A 16 -71.07 -0.81 3.91
N GLY A 17 -70.55 -1.95 3.46
CA GLY A 17 -71.18 -3.25 3.69
C GLY A 17 -71.33 -3.56 5.19
N GLY A 18 -72.33 -4.34 5.54
CA GLY A 18 -72.67 -4.66 6.93
C GLY A 18 -71.72 -5.67 7.60
N LYS A 19 -72.03 -6.01 8.85
CA LYS A 19 -71.33 -7.03 9.64
C LYS A 19 -72.19 -8.28 9.79
N ILE A 20 -71.61 -9.45 9.53
CA ILE A 20 -72.22 -10.76 9.72
C ILE A 20 -71.26 -11.64 10.55
N THR A 21 -71.77 -12.26 11.62
CA THR A 21 -71.01 -13.23 12.44
C THR A 21 -71.82 -14.51 12.57
N ILE A 22 -71.21 -15.65 12.24
CA ILE A 22 -71.79 -16.98 12.32
C ILE A 22 -70.87 -17.82 13.20
N TRP A 23 -71.33 -18.24 14.38
CA TRP A 23 -70.49 -18.97 15.34
C TRP A 23 -71.26 -20.02 16.15
N SER A 24 -70.52 -20.98 16.72
CA SER A 24 -71.03 -21.98 17.67
C SER A 24 -69.94 -22.51 18.61
N ASP A 25 -70.32 -23.10 19.75
CA ASP A 25 -69.38 -23.61 20.77
C ASP A 25 -68.70 -24.94 20.42
N GLN A 26 -69.31 -25.79 19.59
CA GLN A 26 -68.77 -27.11 19.25
C GLN A 26 -68.36 -27.15 17.78
N LYS A 27 -69.33 -27.20 16.87
CA LYS A 27 -69.09 -27.37 15.44
C LYS A 27 -69.93 -26.40 14.62
N THR A 28 -69.28 -25.52 13.88
CA THR A 28 -69.94 -24.67 12.87
C THR A 28 -69.79 -25.32 11.51
N ILE A 29 -70.90 -25.65 10.84
CA ILE A 29 -70.91 -26.09 9.43
C ILE A 29 -71.50 -24.96 8.59
N PHE A 30 -70.68 -24.35 7.74
CA PHE A 30 -71.06 -23.26 6.84
C PHE A 30 -70.94 -23.71 5.39
N LYS A 31 -72.07 -23.81 4.69
CA LYS A 31 -72.12 -24.14 3.25
C LYS A 31 -72.80 -23.08 2.38
N GLY A 32 -73.34 -22.04 3.01
CA GLY A 32 -74.18 -21.04 2.35
C GLY A 32 -73.41 -19.91 1.68
N ILE A 33 -74.13 -18.86 1.28
CA ILE A 33 -73.58 -17.68 0.60
C ILE A 33 -73.77 -16.45 1.50
N VAL A 34 -72.72 -15.67 1.71
CA VAL A 34 -72.76 -14.41 2.46
C VAL A 34 -72.18 -13.27 1.61
N SER A 35 -72.85 -12.12 1.59
CA SER A 35 -72.36 -10.91 0.91
C SER A 35 -72.46 -9.69 1.81
N THR A 36 -71.39 -8.91 1.88
CA THR A 36 -71.29 -7.63 2.61
C THR A 36 -70.59 -6.57 1.76
N LYS A 37 -71.01 -6.40 0.51
CA LYS A 37 -70.35 -5.48 -0.43
C LYS A 37 -70.55 -4.01 -0.08
N GLY A 38 -69.53 -3.21 -0.39
CA GLY A 38 -69.64 -1.75 -0.42
C GLY A 38 -70.56 -1.27 -1.54
N GLY A 39 -71.15 -0.09 -1.35
CA GLY A 39 -72.11 0.49 -2.29
C GLY A 39 -71.52 0.69 -3.69
N SER A 40 -72.35 0.49 -4.71
CA SER A 40 -71.94 0.55 -6.12
C SER A 40 -71.30 1.87 -6.55
N GLN A 41 -71.56 3.00 -5.87
CA GLN A 41 -70.96 4.30 -6.15
C GLN A 41 -69.89 4.74 -5.13
N SER A 42 -69.97 4.25 -3.88
CA SER A 42 -69.04 4.60 -2.80
C SER A 42 -69.29 3.75 -1.56
N GLY A 43 -68.23 3.45 -0.81
CA GLY A 43 -68.28 2.79 0.49
C GLY A 43 -67.42 1.54 0.53
N ASP A 44 -67.00 1.16 1.73
CA ASP A 44 -66.08 0.04 1.95
C ASP A 44 -66.83 -1.28 2.01
N GLY A 45 -66.12 -2.39 1.84
CA GLY A 45 -66.65 -3.73 2.09
C GLY A 45 -66.87 -3.95 3.57
N GLY A 46 -67.79 -4.85 3.90
CA GLY A 46 -68.17 -5.19 5.26
C GLY A 46 -67.32 -6.29 5.89
N PHE A 47 -67.82 -6.86 6.99
CA PHE A 47 -67.10 -7.88 7.76
C PHE A 47 -67.94 -9.14 7.88
N VAL A 48 -67.31 -10.28 7.61
CA VAL A 48 -67.90 -11.61 7.77
C VAL A 48 -66.98 -12.45 8.65
N GLU A 49 -67.53 -13.00 9.72
CA GLU A 49 -66.86 -13.96 10.58
C GLU A 49 -67.60 -15.29 10.56
N VAL A 50 -66.87 -16.37 10.36
CA VAL A 50 -67.37 -17.74 10.49
C VAL A 50 -66.45 -18.52 11.41
N SER A 51 -66.90 -18.80 12.62
CA SER A 51 -66.07 -19.34 13.70
C SER A 51 -66.70 -20.59 14.32
N GLY A 52 -65.89 -21.49 14.85
CA GLY A 52 -66.36 -22.66 15.59
C GLY A 52 -65.37 -22.95 16.70
N LYS A 53 -65.78 -22.83 17.97
CA LYS A 53 -64.83 -22.84 19.09
C LYS A 53 -63.98 -24.10 19.17
N GLN A 54 -64.47 -25.25 18.69
CA GLN A 54 -63.68 -26.48 18.55
C GLN A 54 -63.44 -26.85 17.09
N GLN A 55 -64.50 -26.90 16.28
CA GLN A 55 -64.42 -27.31 14.87
C GLN A 55 -65.19 -26.35 13.95
N LEU A 56 -64.59 -26.03 12.81
CA LEU A 56 -65.24 -25.36 11.69
C LEU A 56 -65.24 -26.31 10.47
N ILE A 57 -66.32 -26.30 9.69
CA ILE A 57 -66.35 -26.82 8.32
C ILE A 57 -66.84 -25.67 7.46
N PHE A 58 -65.95 -25.16 6.61
CA PHE A 58 -66.25 -24.06 5.69
C PHE A 58 -66.23 -24.59 4.25
N ALA A 59 -67.39 -24.57 3.59
CA ALA A 59 -67.61 -24.99 2.21
C ALA A 59 -68.69 -24.11 1.55
N GLY A 60 -68.58 -22.79 1.77
CA GLY A 60 -69.53 -21.79 1.32
C GLY A 60 -68.83 -20.55 0.77
N GLN A 61 -69.58 -19.61 0.21
CA GLN A 61 -69.03 -18.45 -0.50
C GLN A 61 -69.22 -17.15 0.29
N VAL A 62 -68.18 -16.32 0.31
CA VAL A 62 -68.22 -14.99 0.94
C VAL A 62 -67.73 -13.93 -0.03
N ASP A 63 -68.49 -12.85 -0.17
CA ASP A 63 -68.10 -11.66 -0.93
C ASP A 63 -68.12 -10.43 -0.02
N THR A 64 -66.95 -9.83 0.18
CA THR A 64 -66.77 -8.58 0.95
C THR A 64 -66.16 -7.49 0.08
N GLY A 65 -66.36 -7.59 -1.24
CA GLY A 65 -65.81 -6.67 -2.24
C GLY A 65 -66.31 -5.24 -2.11
N ALA A 66 -65.53 -4.29 -2.63
CA ALA A 66 -65.93 -2.89 -2.73
C ALA A 66 -65.28 -2.26 -3.96
N THR A 67 -66.07 -1.99 -4.99
CA THR A 67 -65.57 -1.44 -6.26
C THR A 67 -64.95 -0.05 -6.11
N HIS A 68 -65.45 0.76 -5.18
CA HIS A 68 -65.06 2.17 -4.98
C HIS A 68 -64.60 2.48 -3.54
N GLY A 69 -64.23 1.45 -2.78
CA GLY A 69 -63.81 1.58 -1.38
C GLY A 69 -62.72 0.58 -1.01
N LYS A 70 -62.41 0.50 0.28
CA LYS A 70 -61.53 -0.54 0.81
C LYS A 70 -62.26 -1.88 0.81
N LEU A 71 -61.53 -2.95 0.50
CA LEU A 71 -62.06 -4.30 0.64
C LEU A 71 -62.43 -4.61 2.09
N GLY A 72 -63.52 -5.34 2.27
CA GLY A 72 -63.93 -5.91 3.54
C GLY A 72 -63.12 -7.16 3.90
N THR A 73 -63.59 -7.90 4.91
CA THR A 73 -62.83 -9.01 5.50
C THR A 73 -63.71 -10.24 5.73
N LEU A 74 -63.19 -11.41 5.36
CA LEU A 74 -63.60 -12.72 5.89
C LEU A 74 -62.61 -13.16 6.99
N LEU A 75 -63.13 -13.45 8.18
CA LEU A 75 -62.38 -14.05 9.30
C LEU A 75 -62.88 -15.48 9.55
N LEU A 76 -61.97 -16.45 9.53
CA LEU A 76 -62.20 -17.81 10.03
C LEU A 76 -61.37 -17.99 11.31
N ASP A 77 -62.05 -18.26 12.43
CA ASP A 77 -61.43 -18.35 13.77
C ASP A 77 -61.84 -19.60 14.59
N PRO A 78 -61.33 -20.80 14.24
CA PRO A 78 -61.46 -22.02 15.04
C PRO A 78 -60.17 -22.43 15.79
N THR A 79 -60.18 -23.55 16.52
CA THR A 79 -58.97 -24.11 17.14
C THR A 79 -57.91 -24.51 16.11
N ASP A 80 -58.31 -25.26 15.08
CA ASP A 80 -57.46 -25.68 13.97
C ASP A 80 -58.18 -25.43 12.63
N ILE A 81 -57.42 -25.04 11.61
CA ILE A 81 -57.88 -24.88 10.23
C ILE A 81 -57.16 -25.91 9.35
N TYR A 82 -57.90 -26.73 8.60
CA TYR A 82 -57.35 -27.80 7.75
C TYR A 82 -57.91 -27.76 6.33
N ILE A 83 -57.19 -27.18 5.38
CA ILE A 83 -57.63 -27.05 3.97
C ILE A 83 -57.04 -28.19 3.14
N ALA A 84 -57.89 -28.99 2.47
CA ALA A 84 -57.46 -30.08 1.59
C ALA A 84 -58.44 -30.28 0.41
N PRO A 85 -58.03 -30.99 -0.65
CA PRO A 85 -58.95 -31.34 -1.75
C PRO A 85 -60.14 -32.14 -1.23
N ASP A 86 -61.32 -31.98 -1.84
CA ASP A 86 -62.49 -32.82 -1.54
C ASP A 86 -62.20 -34.26 -1.99
N ASP A 87 -61.84 -35.12 -1.04
CA ASP A 87 -61.63 -36.55 -1.20
C ASP A 87 -62.87 -37.38 -0.84
N GLY A 88 -64.00 -36.71 -0.58
CA GLY A 88 -65.23 -37.33 -0.10
C GLY A 88 -65.26 -37.61 1.42
N ASP A 89 -64.22 -37.23 2.18
CA ASP A 89 -64.20 -37.33 3.64
C ASP A 89 -64.87 -36.11 4.31
N LYS A 90 -65.62 -36.34 5.39
CA LYS A 90 -66.65 -35.41 5.91
C LYS A 90 -66.13 -34.27 6.79
N ASP A 91 -64.82 -34.16 6.99
CA ASP A 91 -64.19 -33.17 7.87
C ASP A 91 -63.10 -32.33 7.16
N THR A 92 -63.05 -32.37 5.82
CA THR A 92 -62.06 -31.67 4.98
C THR A 92 -62.66 -30.39 4.35
N TYR A 93 -61.87 -29.32 4.25
CA TYR A 93 -62.29 -28.02 3.69
C TYR A 93 -61.78 -27.87 2.25
N ASP A 94 -62.68 -27.65 1.28
CA ASP A 94 -62.27 -27.46 -0.11
C ASP A 94 -61.58 -26.10 -0.32
N VAL A 95 -60.33 -26.14 -0.79
CA VAL A 95 -59.55 -24.96 -1.17
C VAL A 95 -60.27 -24.10 -2.22
N SER A 96 -61.11 -24.71 -3.07
CA SER A 96 -61.82 -24.06 -4.17
C SER A 96 -62.83 -22.99 -3.72
N ASP A 97 -63.41 -23.13 -2.53
CA ASP A 97 -64.37 -22.17 -1.98
C ASP A 97 -63.67 -20.95 -1.36
N LEU A 98 -62.48 -21.13 -0.77
CA LEU A 98 -61.71 -20.05 -0.15
C LEU A 98 -61.04 -19.15 -1.19
N VAL A 99 -60.49 -19.74 -2.25
CA VAL A 99 -59.69 -19.04 -3.27
C VAL A 99 -60.48 -18.08 -4.15
N GLN A 100 -61.81 -18.16 -4.15
CA GLN A 100 -62.72 -17.29 -4.90
C GLN A 100 -63.18 -16.03 -4.13
N THR A 101 -62.82 -15.93 -2.84
CA THR A 101 -63.29 -14.84 -1.96
C THR A 101 -62.77 -13.48 -2.43
N GLN A 102 -63.69 -12.55 -2.71
CA GLN A 102 -63.38 -11.15 -2.96
C GLN A 102 -63.31 -10.40 -1.63
N GLY A 103 -62.12 -9.87 -1.30
CA GLY A 103 -61.86 -9.18 -0.04
C GLY A 103 -60.63 -9.70 0.68
N ASN A 104 -60.33 -9.16 1.87
CA ASN A 104 -59.29 -9.71 2.74
C ASN A 104 -59.74 -11.05 3.31
N VAL A 105 -58.82 -12.00 3.41
CA VAL A 105 -59.07 -13.33 4.00
C VAL A 105 -58.14 -13.49 5.19
N ILE A 106 -58.69 -13.78 6.36
CA ILE A 106 -57.93 -14.03 7.60
C ILE A 106 -58.30 -15.41 8.11
N LEU A 107 -57.31 -16.30 8.14
CA LEU A 107 -57.36 -17.59 8.80
C LEU A 107 -56.62 -17.44 10.12
N SER A 108 -57.33 -17.38 11.25
CA SER A 108 -56.73 -17.20 12.57
C SER A 108 -57.07 -18.42 13.42
N ALA A 109 -56.12 -19.33 13.62
CA ALA A 109 -56.30 -20.52 14.45
C ALA A 109 -55.55 -20.34 15.76
N THR A 110 -56.13 -20.77 16.89
CA THR A 110 -55.39 -20.82 18.15
C THR A 110 -54.24 -21.82 18.07
N ASN A 111 -54.43 -22.94 17.35
CA ASN A 111 -53.40 -23.96 17.14
C ASN A 111 -52.91 -23.92 15.68
N ASN A 112 -53.25 -24.88 14.81
CA ASN A 112 -52.62 -24.99 13.49
C ASN A 112 -53.46 -24.43 12.34
N VAL A 113 -52.76 -23.91 11.32
CA VAL A 113 -53.32 -23.66 9.98
C VAL A 113 -52.60 -24.56 8.99
N ILE A 114 -53.31 -25.53 8.43
CA ILE A 114 -52.74 -26.54 7.52
C ILE A 114 -53.40 -26.40 6.14
N ILE A 115 -52.59 -26.28 5.09
CA ILE A 115 -53.03 -26.39 3.70
C ILE A 115 -52.30 -27.60 3.09
N ALA A 116 -53.05 -28.68 2.89
CA ALA A 116 -52.51 -30.00 2.56
C ALA A 116 -52.12 -30.17 1.07
N ASP A 117 -52.60 -29.31 0.18
CA ASP A 117 -52.32 -29.33 -1.26
C ASP A 117 -52.17 -27.90 -1.80
N ASN A 118 -52.10 -27.74 -3.11
CA ASN A 118 -51.94 -26.46 -3.78
C ASN A 118 -53.17 -25.55 -3.57
N ALA A 119 -52.91 -24.27 -3.35
CA ALA A 119 -53.93 -23.23 -3.21
C ALA A 119 -53.66 -22.08 -4.19
N TYR A 120 -54.56 -21.87 -5.15
CA TYR A 120 -54.43 -20.86 -6.20
C TYR A 120 -55.52 -19.80 -6.06
N PHE A 121 -55.23 -18.70 -5.37
CA PHE A 121 -56.15 -17.57 -5.24
C PHE A 121 -56.31 -16.83 -6.57
N VAL A 122 -57.54 -16.40 -6.85
CA VAL A 122 -57.80 -15.54 -8.01
C VAL A 122 -57.10 -14.19 -7.85
N ALA A 123 -56.58 -13.68 -8.97
CA ALA A 123 -55.92 -12.37 -8.99
C ALA A 123 -56.90 -11.28 -8.55
N SER A 124 -56.53 -10.53 -7.51
CA SER A 124 -57.36 -9.48 -6.91
C SER A 124 -56.48 -8.50 -6.12
N ILE A 125 -57.11 -7.48 -5.55
CA ILE A 125 -56.51 -6.63 -4.52
C ILE A 125 -56.83 -7.22 -3.13
N GLY A 126 -56.09 -6.83 -2.09
CA GLY A 126 -56.30 -7.28 -0.71
C GLY A 126 -55.23 -8.27 -0.19
N THR A 127 -55.39 -8.69 1.06
CA THR A 127 -54.40 -9.50 1.80
C THR A 127 -54.97 -10.88 2.14
N ILE A 128 -54.11 -11.88 2.18
CA ILE A 128 -54.37 -13.20 2.73
C ILE A 128 -53.52 -13.33 4.00
N THR A 129 -54.15 -13.59 5.14
CA THR A 129 -53.48 -13.75 6.42
C THR A 129 -53.66 -15.18 6.91
N LEU A 130 -52.55 -15.86 7.17
CA LEU A 130 -52.50 -17.17 7.81
C LEU A 130 -51.87 -16.99 9.18
N GLN A 131 -52.65 -17.15 10.24
CA GLN A 131 -52.20 -16.98 11.61
C GLN A 131 -52.51 -18.27 12.38
N ALA A 132 -51.46 -18.98 12.78
CA ALA A 132 -51.47 -19.99 13.83
C ALA A 132 -51.01 -19.35 15.15
N ASP A 133 -51.14 -20.05 16.29
CA ASP A 133 -50.72 -19.53 17.62
C ASP A 133 -51.40 -18.17 17.92
N ALA A 134 -52.69 -18.04 17.59
CA ALA A 134 -53.41 -16.77 17.74
C ALA A 134 -53.59 -16.34 19.21
N ASP A 135 -53.53 -17.28 20.15
CA ASP A 135 -53.58 -17.05 21.60
C ASP A 135 -52.20 -16.83 22.23
N LEU A 136 -51.12 -16.97 21.45
CA LEU A 136 -49.74 -16.68 21.84
C LEU A 136 -49.23 -17.55 23.00
N ASP A 137 -49.69 -18.81 23.07
CA ASP A 137 -49.22 -19.77 24.07
C ASP A 137 -47.92 -20.48 23.65
N GLY A 138 -47.46 -20.21 22.42
CA GLY A 138 -46.25 -20.79 21.83
C GLY A 138 -46.50 -22.12 21.11
N VAL A 139 -47.76 -22.50 20.92
CA VAL A 139 -48.22 -23.70 20.23
C VAL A 139 -49.06 -23.29 19.02
N GLY A 140 -48.82 -23.95 17.89
CA GLY A 140 -49.56 -23.69 16.66
C GLY A 140 -48.64 -23.38 15.49
N SER A 141 -48.78 -24.14 14.41
CA SER A 141 -47.93 -24.00 13.23
C SER A 141 -48.76 -23.70 11.98
N VAL A 142 -48.19 -22.90 11.09
CA VAL A 142 -48.67 -22.83 9.70
C VAL A 142 -47.93 -23.88 8.89
N ILE A 143 -48.67 -24.81 8.26
CA ILE A 143 -48.13 -25.91 7.46
C ILE A 143 -48.70 -25.84 6.04
N LEU A 144 -47.85 -25.65 5.03
CA LEU A 144 -48.23 -25.68 3.61
C LEU A 144 -47.51 -26.82 2.90
N ASN A 145 -48.22 -27.89 2.54
CA ASN A 145 -47.63 -29.04 1.86
C ASN A 145 -47.53 -28.84 0.33
N GLY A 146 -48.41 -28.03 -0.24
CA GLY A 146 -48.43 -27.67 -1.66
C GLY A 146 -48.03 -26.21 -1.92
N THR A 147 -48.09 -25.82 -3.19
CA THR A 147 -47.83 -24.45 -3.66
C THR A 147 -48.99 -23.52 -3.32
N LEU A 148 -48.68 -22.39 -2.69
CA LEU A 148 -49.63 -21.32 -2.45
C LEU A 148 -49.36 -20.16 -3.42
N SER A 149 -50.29 -19.90 -4.34
CA SER A 149 -50.24 -18.74 -5.24
C SER A 149 -51.35 -17.75 -4.88
N THR A 150 -51.00 -16.49 -4.67
CA THR A 150 -51.93 -15.45 -4.23
C THR A 150 -52.49 -14.61 -5.39
N GLY A 151 -52.02 -14.84 -6.62
CA GLY A 151 -52.42 -14.06 -7.80
C GLY A 151 -52.04 -12.58 -7.74
N GLY A 152 -50.94 -12.23 -7.06
CA GLY A 152 -50.49 -10.84 -6.89
C GLY A 152 -50.95 -10.17 -5.59
N ARG A 153 -51.71 -10.86 -4.75
CA ARG A 153 -52.18 -10.35 -3.45
C ARG A 153 -51.09 -10.44 -2.39
N ASN A 154 -51.13 -9.54 -1.41
CA ASN A 154 -50.26 -9.63 -0.25
C ASN A 154 -50.57 -10.90 0.55
N ILE A 155 -49.56 -11.48 1.18
CA ILE A 155 -49.69 -12.58 2.12
C ILE A 155 -48.89 -12.31 3.40
N ASP A 156 -49.54 -12.50 4.55
CA ASP A 156 -48.93 -12.43 5.88
C ASP A 156 -49.13 -13.78 6.59
N ILE A 157 -48.03 -14.44 6.95
CA ILE A 157 -48.03 -15.75 7.60
C ILE A 157 -47.38 -15.60 8.97
N SER A 158 -48.07 -16.07 10.01
CA SER A 158 -47.57 -16.06 11.38
C SER A 158 -47.94 -17.31 12.17
N GLY A 159 -47.07 -17.72 13.10
CA GLY A 159 -47.33 -18.83 14.02
C GLY A 159 -46.14 -19.12 14.92
N ALA A 160 -46.27 -20.11 15.82
CA ALA A 160 -45.15 -20.57 16.63
C ALA A 160 -44.03 -21.14 15.74
N ASN A 161 -44.42 -21.96 14.75
CA ASN A 161 -43.55 -22.38 13.66
C ASN A 161 -44.24 -22.12 12.32
N VAL A 162 -43.44 -21.91 11.28
CA VAL A 162 -43.94 -21.83 9.91
C VAL A 162 -43.18 -22.83 9.05
N ASN A 163 -43.89 -23.81 8.48
CA ASN A 163 -43.35 -24.82 7.59
C ASN A 163 -44.11 -24.82 6.27
N THR A 164 -43.52 -24.26 5.22
CA THR A 164 -44.20 -24.11 3.93
C THR A 164 -43.40 -24.73 2.80
N SER A 165 -44.11 -25.22 1.79
CA SER A 165 -43.54 -25.45 0.46
C SER A 165 -43.36 -24.10 -0.26
N GLN A 166 -43.81 -23.97 -1.50
CA GLN A 166 -43.62 -22.78 -2.32
C GLN A 166 -44.72 -21.72 -2.10
N ILE A 167 -44.33 -20.44 -2.07
CA ILE A 167 -45.26 -19.30 -1.99
C ILE A 167 -44.98 -18.33 -3.14
N TYR A 168 -46.02 -18.05 -3.92
CA TYR A 168 -45.98 -17.16 -5.08
C TYR A 168 -46.97 -16.01 -4.92
N SER A 169 -46.50 -14.79 -5.13
CA SER A 169 -47.29 -13.56 -5.14
C SER A 169 -47.09 -12.76 -6.44
N ASP A 170 -46.71 -13.47 -7.50
CA ASP A 170 -46.41 -12.89 -8.80
C ASP A 170 -47.62 -12.25 -9.49
N SER A 171 -47.35 -11.23 -10.31
CA SER A 171 -48.36 -10.52 -11.09
C SER A 171 -47.76 -9.88 -12.35
N ASN A 172 -48.61 -9.45 -13.28
CA ASN A 172 -48.17 -8.74 -14.47
C ASN A 172 -47.87 -7.25 -14.25
N THR A 173 -48.30 -6.65 -13.13
CA THR A 173 -48.22 -5.19 -12.92
C THR A 173 -47.55 -4.81 -11.61
N ARG A 174 -48.06 -5.33 -10.49
CA ARG A 174 -47.58 -5.07 -9.14
C ARG A 174 -47.76 -6.31 -8.28
N SER A 175 -46.67 -6.95 -7.93
CA SER A 175 -46.72 -8.17 -7.11
C SER A 175 -46.92 -7.85 -5.64
N GLY A 176 -47.53 -8.79 -4.93
CA GLY A 176 -47.90 -8.60 -3.53
C GLY A 176 -46.74 -8.87 -2.60
N PHE A 177 -46.79 -8.30 -1.39
CA PHE A 177 -45.80 -8.58 -0.36
C PHE A 177 -45.95 -10.00 0.16
N ILE A 178 -44.82 -10.67 0.43
CA ILE A 178 -44.80 -11.92 1.19
C ILE A 178 -44.15 -11.62 2.54
N LYS A 179 -44.89 -11.81 3.63
CA LYS A 179 -44.39 -11.66 4.99
C LYS A 179 -44.57 -12.96 5.74
N VAL A 180 -43.50 -13.46 6.33
CA VAL A 180 -43.48 -14.68 7.15
C VAL A 180 -42.84 -14.35 8.49
N THR A 181 -43.55 -14.63 9.59
CA THR A 181 -43.07 -14.39 10.96
C THR A 181 -43.30 -15.64 11.81
N ALA A 182 -42.24 -16.24 12.34
CA ALA A 182 -42.35 -17.31 13.33
C ALA A 182 -41.81 -16.86 14.69
N THR A 183 -42.45 -17.25 15.79
CA THR A 183 -41.87 -17.03 17.12
C THR A 183 -40.69 -17.95 17.38
N ASN A 184 -40.75 -19.20 16.90
CA ASN A 184 -39.64 -20.15 16.93
C ASN A 184 -38.92 -20.17 15.57
N SER A 185 -39.22 -21.12 14.69
CA SER A 185 -38.46 -21.34 13.45
C SER A 185 -39.32 -21.26 12.20
N THR A 186 -38.67 -20.89 11.09
CA THR A 186 -39.25 -20.85 9.75
C THR A 186 -38.53 -21.80 8.82
N VAL A 187 -39.26 -22.67 8.14
CA VAL A 187 -38.79 -23.50 7.03
C VAL A 187 -39.70 -23.25 5.83
N THR A 188 -39.16 -22.74 4.72
CA THR A 188 -39.93 -22.52 3.49
C THR A 188 -39.28 -23.15 2.28
N GLY A 189 -40.09 -23.48 1.26
CA GLY A 189 -39.64 -23.66 -0.11
C GLY A 189 -39.28 -22.33 -0.75
N ASP A 190 -39.61 -22.19 -2.04
CA ASP A 190 -39.32 -20.97 -2.80
C ASP A 190 -40.31 -19.86 -2.43
N LEU A 191 -39.81 -18.63 -2.29
CA LEU A 191 -40.62 -17.43 -2.04
C LEU A 191 -40.45 -16.48 -3.23
N ILE A 192 -41.50 -16.29 -4.04
CA ILE A 192 -41.40 -15.48 -5.26
C ILE A 192 -42.49 -14.40 -5.30
N SER A 193 -42.05 -13.17 -5.52
CA SER A 193 -42.92 -12.01 -5.74
C SER A 193 -42.37 -11.14 -6.88
N GLY A 194 -42.12 -11.78 -8.03
CA GLY A 194 -41.63 -11.14 -9.24
C GLY A 194 -42.76 -10.55 -10.09
N SER A 195 -42.44 -9.63 -11.00
CA SER A 195 -43.47 -9.03 -11.87
C SER A 195 -42.97 -8.50 -13.22
N ASN A 196 -43.89 -8.34 -14.16
CA ASN A 196 -43.67 -7.54 -15.37
C ASN A 196 -43.77 -6.02 -15.15
N GLY A 197 -43.91 -5.58 -13.89
CA GLY A 197 -43.90 -4.18 -13.50
C GLY A 197 -43.03 -3.99 -12.26
N ILE A 198 -43.63 -3.83 -11.08
CA ILE A 198 -42.87 -3.70 -9.82
C ILE A 198 -43.05 -4.91 -8.91
N GLY A 199 -41.93 -5.51 -8.52
CA GLY A 199 -41.89 -6.67 -7.62
C GLY A 199 -42.38 -6.34 -6.21
N GLY A 200 -42.95 -7.34 -5.53
CA GLY A 200 -43.32 -7.24 -4.13
C GLY A 200 -42.12 -7.56 -3.24
N SER A 201 -42.07 -6.91 -2.08
CA SER A 201 -41.02 -7.19 -1.08
C SER A 201 -41.31 -8.49 -0.33
N ILE A 202 -40.25 -9.16 0.10
CA ILE A 202 -40.30 -10.41 0.85
C ILE A 202 -39.62 -10.18 2.20
N THR A 203 -40.33 -10.50 3.30
CA THR A 203 -39.82 -10.43 4.66
C THR A 203 -39.99 -11.77 5.35
N VAL A 204 -38.90 -12.31 5.91
CA VAL A 204 -38.91 -13.55 6.68
C VAL A 204 -38.25 -13.30 8.02
N ASN A 205 -38.97 -13.56 9.11
CA ASN A 205 -38.48 -13.31 10.47
C ASN A 205 -38.73 -14.52 11.37
N SER A 206 -37.68 -15.02 12.01
CA SER A 206 -37.78 -16.00 13.11
C SER A 206 -37.25 -15.38 14.39
N LEU A 207 -38.15 -15.10 15.34
CA LEU A 207 -37.86 -14.32 16.55
C LEU A 207 -37.05 -15.09 17.60
N GLY A 208 -37.18 -16.42 17.64
CA GLY A 208 -36.53 -17.29 18.63
C GLY A 208 -35.59 -18.31 18.01
N GLY A 209 -35.82 -18.70 16.75
CA GLY A 209 -35.11 -19.79 16.07
C GLY A 209 -34.51 -19.41 14.72
N SER A 210 -34.37 -20.41 13.86
CA SER A 210 -33.66 -20.34 12.58
C SER A 210 -34.61 -20.09 11.41
N VAL A 211 -34.07 -19.52 10.33
CA VAL A 211 -34.73 -19.47 9.02
C VAL A 211 -34.03 -20.41 8.05
N THR A 212 -34.79 -21.32 7.45
CA THR A 212 -34.33 -22.15 6.32
C THR A 212 -35.25 -21.92 5.12
N THR A 213 -34.72 -21.44 4.00
CA THR A 213 -35.49 -21.26 2.76
C THR A 213 -34.77 -21.88 1.56
N ARG A 214 -35.52 -22.20 0.50
CA ARG A 214 -34.93 -22.43 -0.83
C ARG A 214 -34.64 -21.07 -1.49
N ASP A 215 -35.05 -20.85 -2.74
CA ASP A 215 -34.76 -19.62 -3.44
C ASP A 215 -35.75 -18.51 -3.08
N ILE A 216 -35.28 -17.26 -3.06
CA ILE A 216 -36.11 -16.08 -2.82
C ILE A 216 -35.94 -15.12 -3.99
N ALA A 217 -37.04 -14.67 -4.61
CA ALA A 217 -36.98 -13.81 -5.79
C ALA A 217 -38.03 -12.70 -5.80
N THR A 218 -37.60 -11.47 -6.08
CA THR A 218 -38.45 -10.27 -6.26
C THR A 218 -38.22 -9.58 -7.60
N SER A 219 -37.64 -10.32 -8.56
CA SER A 219 -37.18 -9.85 -9.86
C SER A 219 -38.31 -9.22 -10.70
N SER A 220 -38.03 -8.12 -11.38
CA SER A 220 -39.04 -7.42 -12.17
C SER A 220 -38.50 -6.60 -13.33
N THR A 221 -39.37 -6.13 -14.22
CA THR A 221 -38.94 -5.28 -15.34
C THR A 221 -38.72 -3.81 -14.92
N ASN A 222 -39.50 -3.28 -13.97
CA ASN A 222 -39.37 -1.90 -13.49
C ASN A 222 -38.50 -1.82 -12.25
N ARG A 223 -39.05 -2.11 -11.07
CA ARG A 223 -38.36 -1.99 -9.78
C ARG A 223 -38.54 -3.26 -8.97
N ALA A 224 -37.45 -3.89 -8.54
CA ALA A 224 -37.54 -5.09 -7.70
C ALA A 224 -37.98 -4.75 -6.27
N GLY A 225 -38.59 -5.74 -5.60
CA GLY A 225 -38.96 -5.63 -4.18
C GLY A 225 -37.74 -5.86 -3.27
N ALA A 226 -37.76 -5.29 -2.06
CA ALA A 226 -36.74 -5.57 -1.06
C ALA A 226 -36.86 -7.01 -0.53
N ILE A 227 -35.73 -7.58 -0.10
CA ILE A 227 -35.67 -8.88 0.57
C ILE A 227 -35.04 -8.67 1.94
N ASP A 228 -35.75 -9.07 2.99
CA ASP A 228 -35.33 -8.87 4.38
C ASP A 228 -35.51 -10.17 5.18
N ILE A 229 -34.41 -10.77 5.60
CA ILE A 229 -34.38 -12.05 6.32
C ILE A 229 -33.72 -11.85 7.67
N ARG A 230 -34.41 -12.18 8.75
CA ARG A 230 -33.88 -12.11 10.12
C ARG A 230 -34.13 -13.41 10.88
N ALA A 231 -33.11 -13.87 11.60
CA ALA A 231 -33.22 -15.02 12.49
C ALA A 231 -32.49 -14.77 13.81
N ASN A 232 -33.06 -15.26 14.90
CA ASN A 232 -32.42 -15.21 16.22
C ASN A 232 -31.30 -16.24 16.39
N THR A 233 -31.25 -17.28 15.56
CA THR A 233 -30.12 -18.23 15.52
C THR A 233 -29.44 -18.15 14.16
N SER A 234 -29.59 -19.16 13.30
CA SER A 234 -28.92 -19.27 12.00
C SER A 234 -29.88 -19.03 10.82
N ILE A 235 -29.32 -18.64 9.67
CA ILE A 235 -30.03 -18.55 8.39
C ILE A 235 -29.40 -19.51 7.39
N GLN A 236 -30.21 -20.34 6.75
CA GLN A 236 -29.85 -21.07 5.54
C GLN A 236 -30.79 -20.66 4.40
N VAL A 237 -30.25 -20.04 3.36
CA VAL A 237 -31.02 -19.62 2.18
C VAL A 237 -30.41 -20.21 0.92
N GLY A 238 -31.26 -20.53 -0.06
CA GLY A 238 -30.86 -20.80 -1.43
C GLY A 238 -30.31 -19.55 -2.12
N SER A 239 -30.60 -19.40 -3.40
CA SER A 239 -30.24 -18.21 -4.15
C SER A 239 -31.24 -17.08 -3.90
N VAL A 240 -30.75 -15.85 -3.86
CA VAL A 240 -31.54 -14.64 -3.61
C VAL A 240 -31.47 -13.74 -4.84
N TYR A 241 -32.61 -13.43 -5.45
CA TYR A 241 -32.71 -12.63 -6.67
C TYR A 241 -33.55 -11.38 -6.44
N SER A 242 -32.95 -10.21 -6.61
CA SER A 242 -33.63 -8.91 -6.54
C SER A 242 -33.25 -8.04 -7.74
N THR A 243 -33.60 -8.52 -8.94
CA THR A 243 -33.13 -7.91 -10.20
C THR A 243 -34.17 -7.02 -10.86
N SER A 244 -33.72 -5.95 -11.53
CA SER A 244 -34.56 -5.06 -12.31
C SER A 244 -34.02 -4.81 -13.72
N ILE A 245 -34.86 -4.36 -14.66
CA ILE A 245 -34.40 -3.91 -15.98
C ILE A 245 -34.31 -2.38 -16.02
N SER A 246 -35.40 -1.67 -15.75
CA SER A 246 -35.50 -0.23 -16.08
C SER A 246 -35.30 0.74 -14.91
N SER A 247 -35.52 0.31 -13.66
CA SER A 247 -35.30 1.09 -12.45
C SER A 247 -34.33 0.38 -11.51
N ASN A 248 -34.23 0.81 -10.25
CA ASN A 248 -33.29 0.26 -9.29
C ASN A 248 -33.68 -1.18 -8.86
N GLY A 249 -32.66 -1.97 -8.53
CA GLY A 249 -32.85 -3.26 -7.84
C GLY A 249 -33.47 -3.09 -6.46
N GLY A 250 -33.79 -4.20 -5.79
CA GLY A 250 -34.29 -4.21 -4.42
C GLY A 250 -33.16 -4.53 -3.43
N THR A 251 -33.17 -3.87 -2.29
CA THR A 251 -32.17 -4.12 -1.24
C THR A 251 -32.29 -5.53 -0.71
N VAL A 252 -31.16 -6.18 -0.45
CA VAL A 252 -31.09 -7.49 0.21
C VAL A 252 -30.46 -7.30 1.58
N PHE A 253 -31.19 -7.63 2.63
CA PHE A 253 -30.73 -7.57 4.01
C PHE A 253 -30.91 -8.94 4.68
N ILE A 254 -29.83 -9.53 5.19
CA ILE A 254 -29.84 -10.84 5.84
C ILE A 254 -29.09 -10.73 7.16
N GLN A 255 -29.76 -11.05 8.27
CA GLN A 255 -29.19 -10.92 9.60
C GLN A 255 -29.49 -12.12 10.49
N ALA A 256 -28.43 -12.70 11.07
CA ALA A 256 -28.51 -13.81 12.00
C ALA A 256 -27.64 -13.52 13.24
N ASN A 257 -28.00 -14.06 14.41
CA ASN A 257 -27.07 -14.03 15.54
C ASN A 257 -25.95 -15.05 15.35
N ASP A 258 -26.24 -16.21 14.78
CA ASP A 258 -25.26 -17.25 14.50
C ASP A 258 -24.96 -17.30 13.00
N THR A 259 -24.76 -18.48 12.42
CA THR A 259 -24.25 -18.65 11.05
C THR A 259 -25.27 -18.23 9.97
N ILE A 260 -24.77 -17.58 8.91
CA ILE A 260 -25.50 -17.39 7.64
C ILE A 260 -24.86 -18.29 6.59
N THR A 261 -25.67 -19.14 5.96
CA THR A 261 -25.29 -19.90 4.77
C THR A 261 -26.21 -19.51 3.62
N ALA A 262 -25.64 -19.06 2.51
CA ALA A 262 -26.41 -18.59 1.36
C ALA A 262 -25.97 -19.26 0.05
N GLY A 263 -26.84 -19.25 -0.96
CA GLY A 263 -26.48 -19.46 -2.36
C GLY A 263 -25.98 -18.16 -3.01
N SER A 264 -26.18 -18.04 -4.33
CA SER A 264 -25.85 -16.79 -5.03
C SER A 264 -26.80 -15.66 -4.64
N ILE A 265 -26.29 -14.45 -4.45
CA ILE A 265 -27.12 -13.26 -4.15
C ILE A 265 -26.96 -12.27 -5.30
N ILE A 266 -28.05 -12.00 -6.02
CA ILE A 266 -28.03 -11.18 -7.22
C ILE A 266 -29.00 -10.01 -7.07
N SER A 267 -28.47 -8.79 -6.92
CA SER A 267 -29.23 -7.53 -6.81
C SER A 267 -28.83 -6.57 -7.95
N SER A 268 -28.98 -7.04 -9.19
CA SER A 268 -28.51 -6.33 -10.39
C SER A 268 -29.61 -5.50 -11.07
N SER A 269 -29.19 -4.56 -11.91
CA SER A 269 -30.10 -3.77 -12.75
C SER A 269 -29.50 -3.50 -14.15
N THR A 270 -30.29 -3.57 -15.22
CA THR A 270 -29.78 -3.20 -16.56
C THR A 270 -29.59 -1.68 -16.70
N ILE A 271 -30.64 -0.89 -16.47
CA ILE A 271 -30.65 0.56 -16.71
C ILE A 271 -30.50 1.36 -15.41
N GLY A 272 -31.28 1.00 -14.38
CA GLY A 272 -31.20 1.64 -13.06
C GLY A 272 -29.98 1.19 -12.24
N ASN A 273 -29.88 1.66 -11.00
CA ASN A 273 -28.80 1.24 -10.11
C ASN A 273 -29.04 -0.17 -9.55
N ALA A 274 -27.98 -0.93 -9.37
CA ALA A 274 -28.01 -2.10 -8.52
C ALA A 274 -28.35 -1.69 -7.08
N ALA A 275 -28.92 -2.61 -6.28
CA ALA A 275 -29.30 -2.31 -4.91
C ALA A 275 -28.41 -3.00 -3.88
N ASN A 276 -28.33 -2.38 -2.71
CA ASN A 276 -27.36 -2.75 -1.70
C ASN A 276 -27.64 -4.16 -1.16
N VAL A 277 -26.56 -4.87 -0.86
CA VAL A 277 -26.59 -6.18 -0.23
C VAL A 277 -25.86 -6.09 1.10
N THR A 278 -26.53 -6.48 2.20
CA THR A 278 -25.96 -6.49 3.54
C THR A 278 -26.21 -7.84 4.20
N LEU A 279 -25.14 -8.53 4.58
CA LEU A 279 -25.17 -9.75 5.39
C LEU A 279 -24.52 -9.47 6.74
N THR A 280 -25.14 -9.88 7.84
CA THR A 280 -24.59 -9.70 9.19
C THR A 280 -24.81 -10.92 10.05
N SER A 281 -23.72 -11.56 10.47
CA SER A 281 -23.68 -12.57 11.51
C SER A 281 -23.02 -11.99 12.76
N GLN A 282 -23.69 -12.04 13.91
CA GLN A 282 -23.16 -11.46 15.15
C GLN A 282 -22.07 -12.34 15.78
N ASN A 283 -22.33 -13.64 15.89
CA ASN A 283 -21.51 -14.60 16.63
C ASN A 283 -20.97 -15.73 15.73
N GLY A 284 -21.50 -15.88 14.53
CA GLY A 284 -21.23 -17.02 13.64
C GLY A 284 -20.46 -16.65 12.38
N ASN A 285 -20.39 -17.63 11.47
CA ASN A 285 -19.74 -17.48 10.18
C ASN A 285 -20.72 -16.97 9.11
N ILE A 286 -20.19 -16.46 8.01
CA ILE A 286 -20.93 -16.26 6.77
C ILE A 286 -20.29 -17.11 5.68
N ASP A 287 -21.05 -18.03 5.09
CA ASP A 287 -20.59 -18.96 4.08
C ASP A 287 -21.49 -18.90 2.81
N LEU A 288 -20.88 -18.63 1.66
CA LEU A 288 -21.57 -18.64 0.37
C LEU A 288 -21.47 -19.98 -0.38
N ARG A 289 -20.82 -21.01 0.18
CA ARG A 289 -20.72 -22.36 -0.42
C ARG A 289 -20.17 -22.36 -1.84
N GLY A 290 -19.19 -21.50 -2.12
CA GLY A 290 -18.57 -21.31 -3.43
C GLY A 290 -19.38 -20.46 -4.41
N ASN A 291 -20.45 -19.78 -3.95
CA ASN A 291 -21.25 -18.86 -4.75
C ASN A 291 -20.71 -17.41 -4.65
N TYR A 292 -21.43 -16.47 -5.27
CA TYR A 292 -21.03 -15.08 -5.34
C TYR A 292 -22.18 -14.11 -5.05
N ILE A 293 -21.82 -12.89 -4.64
CA ILE A 293 -22.70 -11.73 -4.58
C ILE A 293 -22.48 -10.90 -5.85
N SER A 294 -23.54 -10.67 -6.62
CA SER A 294 -23.52 -9.80 -7.80
C SER A 294 -24.49 -8.64 -7.61
N ALA A 295 -23.96 -7.44 -7.48
CA ALA A 295 -24.73 -6.19 -7.39
C ALA A 295 -24.27 -5.22 -8.48
N THR A 296 -24.38 -5.69 -9.73
CA THR A 296 -23.91 -5.02 -10.95
C THR A 296 -24.99 -4.20 -11.63
N SER A 297 -24.57 -3.16 -12.36
CA SER A 297 -25.46 -2.44 -13.26
C SER A 297 -24.81 -2.13 -14.60
N GLU A 298 -25.52 -2.32 -15.71
CA GLU A 298 -24.95 -2.00 -17.02
C GLU A 298 -24.87 -0.48 -17.22
N GLN A 299 -25.99 0.24 -17.11
CA GLN A 299 -26.03 1.69 -17.36
C GLN A 299 -26.02 2.55 -16.10
N GLY A 300 -26.51 2.01 -14.98
CA GLY A 300 -26.53 2.66 -13.67
C GLY A 300 -25.27 2.35 -12.85
N ASN A 301 -25.32 2.70 -11.57
CA ASN A 301 -24.23 2.44 -10.62
C ASN A 301 -24.33 1.02 -10.02
N GLY A 302 -23.18 0.45 -9.68
CA GLY A 302 -23.05 -0.77 -8.90
C GLY A 302 -23.42 -0.48 -7.45
N ALA A 303 -23.83 -1.50 -6.71
CA ALA A 303 -24.33 -1.30 -5.36
C ALA A 303 -23.26 -1.49 -4.30
N LYS A 304 -23.55 -0.96 -3.11
CA LYS A 304 -22.74 -1.27 -1.93
C LYS A 304 -23.00 -2.72 -1.52
N VAL A 305 -21.93 -3.47 -1.27
CA VAL A 305 -21.97 -4.82 -0.70
C VAL A 305 -21.24 -4.81 0.64
N GLU A 306 -21.94 -5.23 1.69
CA GLU A 306 -21.47 -5.29 3.06
C GLU A 306 -21.66 -6.70 3.62
N VAL A 307 -20.57 -7.31 4.09
CA VAL A 307 -20.61 -8.63 4.72
C VAL A 307 -19.83 -8.56 6.03
N HIS A 308 -20.54 -8.78 7.14
CA HIS A 308 -19.98 -8.64 8.48
C HIS A 308 -20.17 -9.94 9.28
N ALA A 309 -19.10 -10.65 9.58
CA ALA A 309 -19.07 -11.81 10.49
C ALA A 309 -18.35 -11.41 11.80
N TYR A 310 -19.05 -10.71 12.69
CA TYR A 310 -18.44 -10.07 13.86
C TYR A 310 -17.85 -11.06 14.88
N GLY A 311 -18.35 -12.31 14.91
CA GLY A 311 -17.87 -13.37 15.80
C GLY A 311 -17.21 -14.54 15.07
N GLY A 312 -17.13 -14.51 13.74
CA GLY A 312 -16.72 -15.66 12.94
C GLY A 312 -15.89 -15.31 11.71
N SER A 313 -15.85 -16.25 10.77
CA SER A 313 -15.17 -16.15 9.47
C SER A 313 -16.15 -15.79 8.35
N ILE A 314 -15.63 -15.24 7.26
CA ILE A 314 -16.32 -15.18 5.97
C ILE A 314 -15.65 -16.19 5.04
N THR A 315 -16.37 -17.18 4.53
CA THR A 315 -15.81 -18.26 3.71
C THR A 315 -16.47 -18.39 2.35
N ASP A 316 -15.69 -18.86 1.39
CA ASP A 316 -16.08 -19.13 0.00
C ASP A 316 -16.80 -17.96 -0.68
N ILE A 317 -16.38 -16.72 -0.40
CA ILE A 317 -17.03 -15.50 -0.90
C ILE A 317 -16.44 -15.02 -2.23
N GLY A 318 -17.29 -14.73 -3.22
CA GLY A 318 -16.96 -13.88 -4.37
C GLY A 318 -17.87 -12.66 -4.42
N VAL A 319 -17.38 -11.50 -4.85
CA VAL A 319 -18.20 -10.27 -4.93
C VAL A 319 -17.93 -9.52 -6.23
N LEU A 320 -19.00 -9.14 -6.93
CA LEU A 320 -18.95 -8.36 -8.17
C LEU A 320 -19.93 -7.18 -8.11
N THR A 321 -19.40 -5.96 -8.27
CA THR A 321 -20.19 -4.70 -8.28
C THR A 321 -19.85 -3.81 -9.49
N THR A 322 -19.35 -4.44 -10.56
CA THR A 322 -18.89 -3.79 -11.79
C THR A 322 -20.01 -3.11 -12.58
N THR A 323 -19.67 -2.01 -13.27
CA THR A 323 -20.59 -1.31 -14.17
C THR A 323 -20.00 -0.89 -15.51
N THR A 324 -20.82 -0.84 -16.56
CA THR A 324 -20.40 -0.36 -17.88
C THR A 324 -20.42 1.18 -17.96
N SER A 325 -21.52 1.84 -17.60
CA SER A 325 -21.67 3.30 -17.75
C SER A 325 -21.70 4.09 -16.44
N GLY A 326 -21.96 3.44 -15.31
CA GLY A 326 -22.00 4.08 -13.99
C GLY A 326 -20.70 4.00 -13.20
N ASN A 327 -20.79 4.28 -11.90
CA ASN A 327 -19.71 4.04 -10.95
C ASN A 327 -19.78 2.61 -10.40
N GLY A 328 -18.63 2.01 -10.11
CA GLY A 328 -18.54 0.74 -9.39
C GLY A 328 -19.05 0.86 -7.95
N GLY A 329 -19.50 -0.26 -7.36
CA GLY A 329 -20.09 -0.29 -6.02
C GLY A 329 -19.06 -0.50 -4.90
N ARG A 330 -19.23 0.12 -3.73
CA ARG A 330 -18.28 -0.10 -2.61
C ARG A 330 -18.43 -1.52 -2.04
N ILE A 331 -17.32 -2.21 -1.80
CA ILE A 331 -17.30 -3.53 -1.15
C ILE A 331 -16.64 -3.40 0.23
N ILE A 332 -17.30 -3.93 1.26
CA ILE A 332 -16.79 -3.98 2.64
C ILE A 332 -16.98 -5.40 3.16
N LEU A 333 -15.88 -6.06 3.53
CA LEU A 333 -15.88 -7.38 4.15
C LEU A 333 -15.17 -7.29 5.51
N ASP A 334 -15.89 -7.53 6.59
CA ASP A 334 -15.33 -7.50 7.94
C ASP A 334 -15.59 -8.82 8.67
N ALA A 335 -14.52 -9.44 9.17
CA ALA A 335 -14.61 -10.67 9.96
C ALA A 335 -13.73 -10.59 11.21
N LEU A 336 -14.15 -11.28 12.27
CA LEU A 336 -13.26 -11.53 13.39
C LEU A 336 -12.14 -12.49 12.97
N ASN A 337 -12.50 -13.63 12.39
CA ASN A 337 -11.57 -14.67 11.97
C ASN A 337 -11.25 -14.54 10.48
N ASP A 338 -11.00 -15.65 9.80
CA ASP A 338 -10.49 -15.66 8.43
C ASP A 338 -11.51 -15.12 7.41
N ILE A 339 -10.99 -14.53 6.33
CA ILE A 339 -11.75 -14.21 5.12
C ILE A 339 -11.16 -15.02 3.97
N THR A 340 -11.92 -15.95 3.42
CA THR A 340 -11.48 -16.83 2.32
C THR A 340 -12.47 -16.81 1.16
N GLY A 341 -12.00 -16.90 -0.08
CA GLY A 341 -12.92 -16.99 -1.22
C GLY A 341 -12.34 -16.71 -2.60
N GLY A 342 -13.26 -16.35 -3.49
CA GLY A 342 -13.06 -15.99 -4.89
C GLY A 342 -12.61 -14.54 -5.10
N GLY A 343 -12.78 -14.05 -6.33
CA GLY A 343 -12.39 -12.69 -6.71
C GLY A 343 -13.33 -11.62 -6.14
N ILE A 344 -12.76 -10.47 -5.78
CA ILE A 344 -13.48 -9.32 -5.23
C ILE A 344 -13.32 -8.14 -6.19
N VAL A 345 -14.40 -7.72 -6.85
CA VAL A 345 -14.31 -6.84 -8.02
C VAL A 345 -15.36 -5.71 -7.99
N SER A 346 -14.89 -4.47 -8.17
CA SER A 346 -15.67 -3.23 -8.19
C SER A 346 -15.26 -2.28 -9.32
N ASN A 347 -15.26 -2.79 -10.55
CA ASN A 347 -14.71 -2.05 -11.68
C ASN A 347 -15.72 -1.06 -12.29
N SER A 348 -15.24 -0.09 -13.06
CA SER A 348 -16.09 0.77 -13.90
C SER A 348 -15.50 0.97 -15.30
N PHE A 349 -16.28 0.79 -16.36
CA PHE A 349 -15.78 1.04 -17.71
C PHE A 349 -15.83 2.53 -18.10
N ALA A 350 -16.77 3.31 -17.57
CA ALA A 350 -16.97 4.70 -17.99
C ALA A 350 -16.63 5.76 -16.93
N LYS A 351 -16.78 5.44 -15.64
CA LYS A 351 -16.66 6.41 -14.54
C LYS A 351 -15.73 5.89 -13.43
N THR A 352 -16.06 6.15 -12.17
CA THR A 352 -15.19 5.82 -11.05
C THR A 352 -15.46 4.41 -10.55
N ALA A 353 -14.43 3.60 -10.40
CA ALA A 353 -14.53 2.28 -9.77
C ALA A 353 -14.78 2.41 -8.26
N GLY A 354 -15.40 1.41 -7.64
CA GLY A 354 -15.73 1.45 -6.22
C GLY A 354 -14.56 1.02 -5.35
N ASN A 355 -14.55 1.50 -4.10
CA ASN A 355 -13.52 1.10 -3.13
C ASN A 355 -13.78 -0.30 -2.60
N ILE A 356 -12.70 -1.00 -2.24
CA ILE A 356 -12.71 -2.33 -1.63
C ILE A 356 -11.97 -2.25 -0.29
N ASP A 357 -12.69 -2.52 0.79
CA ASP A 357 -12.17 -2.60 2.15
C ASP A 357 -12.39 -4.02 2.68
N VAL A 358 -11.32 -4.73 3.05
CA VAL A 358 -11.38 -6.09 3.62
C VAL A 358 -10.58 -6.12 4.92
N THR A 359 -11.24 -6.48 6.01
CA THR A 359 -10.66 -6.50 7.36
C THR A 359 -10.90 -7.84 8.03
N SER A 360 -9.82 -8.54 8.36
CA SER A 360 -9.82 -9.64 9.32
C SER A 360 -9.09 -9.20 10.59
N THR A 361 -9.81 -9.21 11.72
CA THR A 361 -9.32 -8.63 12.99
C THR A 361 -8.45 -9.59 13.81
N ALA A 362 -8.64 -10.89 13.63
CA ALA A 362 -7.93 -11.95 14.33
C ALA A 362 -7.60 -13.14 13.42
N GLY A 363 -7.98 -13.11 12.14
CA GLY A 363 -7.67 -14.13 11.13
C GLY A 363 -6.81 -13.61 9.99
N SER A 364 -6.67 -14.44 8.96
CA SER A 364 -5.95 -14.15 7.71
C SER A 364 -6.93 -13.84 6.58
N ILE A 365 -6.43 -13.20 5.52
CA ILE A 365 -7.17 -13.00 4.27
C ILE A 365 -6.56 -13.90 3.20
N ASN A 366 -7.35 -14.79 2.60
CA ASN A 366 -6.88 -15.73 1.59
C ASN A 366 -7.85 -15.86 0.40
N PHE A 367 -7.55 -15.14 -0.67
CA PHE A 367 -8.24 -15.27 -1.97
C PHE A 367 -7.51 -16.21 -2.93
N GLY A 368 -6.45 -16.89 -2.48
CA GLY A 368 -5.65 -17.79 -3.30
C GLY A 368 -5.07 -17.08 -4.51
N LYS A 369 -5.39 -17.59 -5.71
CA LYS A 369 -4.98 -16.99 -7.00
C LYS A 369 -5.99 -15.98 -7.56
N ASN A 370 -7.14 -15.80 -6.89
CA ASN A 370 -8.16 -14.88 -7.36
C ASN A 370 -7.73 -13.43 -7.13
N GLY A 371 -8.17 -12.53 -8.03
CA GLY A 371 -7.79 -11.12 -7.98
C GLY A 371 -8.71 -10.24 -7.14
N VAL A 372 -8.18 -9.07 -6.75
CA VAL A 372 -8.93 -7.97 -6.14
C VAL A 372 -8.86 -6.76 -7.08
N GLY A 373 -10.00 -6.35 -7.64
CA GLY A 373 -10.04 -5.36 -8.72
C GLY A 373 -10.95 -4.18 -8.41
N ALA A 374 -10.43 -2.97 -8.51
CA ALA A 374 -11.14 -1.70 -8.43
C ALA A 374 -10.69 -0.78 -9.58
N ASN A 375 -10.51 -1.34 -10.78
CA ASN A 375 -9.92 -0.62 -11.91
C ASN A 375 -10.98 0.12 -12.75
N SER A 376 -10.56 1.19 -13.44
CA SER A 376 -11.43 1.94 -14.33
C SER A 376 -10.86 2.09 -15.74
N LYS A 377 -11.71 1.96 -16.77
CA LYS A 377 -11.26 2.12 -18.17
C LYS A 377 -11.23 3.57 -18.63
N ARG A 378 -12.04 4.47 -18.06
CA ARG A 378 -12.15 5.87 -18.51
C ARG A 378 -12.13 6.90 -17.36
N GLY A 379 -12.56 6.51 -16.16
CA GLY A 379 -12.58 7.38 -14.99
C GLY A 379 -11.52 6.97 -13.97
N ASN A 380 -11.71 7.40 -12.72
CA ASN A 380 -10.76 7.09 -11.65
C ASN A 380 -10.93 5.64 -11.18
N ALA A 381 -9.82 4.99 -10.86
CA ALA A 381 -9.86 3.72 -10.15
C ALA A 381 -10.18 3.90 -8.66
N GLY A 382 -10.69 2.84 -8.04
CA GLY A 382 -11.05 2.78 -6.63
C GLY A 382 -9.87 2.40 -5.76
N LYS A 383 -9.96 2.71 -4.47
CA LYS A 383 -8.98 2.30 -3.46
C LYS A 383 -9.19 0.85 -3.06
N ILE A 384 -8.10 0.10 -2.86
CA ILE A 384 -8.10 -1.25 -2.32
C ILE A 384 -7.36 -1.26 -0.98
N THR A 385 -7.99 -1.77 0.07
CA THR A 385 -7.40 -1.93 1.40
C THR A 385 -7.66 -3.31 1.96
N LEU A 386 -6.60 -4.05 2.28
CA LEU A 386 -6.65 -5.36 2.90
C LEU A 386 -5.91 -5.32 4.24
N THR A 387 -6.58 -5.70 5.32
CA THR A 387 -6.01 -5.66 6.69
C THR A 387 -6.21 -6.99 7.39
N ALA A 388 -5.13 -7.70 7.68
CA ALA A 388 -5.10 -8.93 8.49
C ALA A 388 -4.11 -8.74 9.65
N LYS A 389 -4.54 -8.06 10.73
CA LYS A 389 -3.65 -7.74 11.85
C LYS A 389 -4.02 -8.56 13.07
N SER A 390 -3.03 -9.11 13.76
CA SER A 390 -3.13 -9.54 15.15
C SER A 390 -1.94 -9.01 15.94
N THR A 391 -2.14 -8.72 17.22
CA THR A 391 -1.05 -8.33 18.14
C THR A 391 -0.27 -9.53 18.67
N THR A 392 -0.81 -10.74 18.54
CA THR A 392 -0.24 -11.97 19.12
C THR A 392 0.15 -12.99 18.07
N ASP A 393 -0.48 -12.96 16.89
CA ASP A 393 -0.38 -14.03 15.90
C ASP A 393 0.06 -13.53 14.53
N ASN A 394 0.71 -14.43 13.79
CA ASN A 394 1.07 -14.25 12.40
C ASN A 394 -0.19 -14.44 11.52
N ARG A 395 -0.74 -13.34 11.00
CA ARG A 395 -1.93 -13.32 10.13
C ARG A 395 -1.56 -12.84 8.75
N THR A 396 -1.86 -13.64 7.75
CA THR A 396 -1.33 -13.45 6.40
C THR A 396 -2.34 -12.80 5.47
N ILE A 397 -1.84 -12.22 4.38
CA ILE A 397 -2.64 -11.85 3.22
C ILE A 397 -2.11 -12.63 2.02
N THR A 398 -2.97 -13.45 1.41
CA THR A 398 -2.67 -14.20 0.18
C THR A 398 -3.71 -13.88 -0.88
N THR A 399 -3.28 -13.34 -2.03
CA THR A 399 -4.17 -13.01 -3.15
C THR A 399 -3.44 -13.08 -4.49
N GLY A 400 -4.19 -13.14 -5.60
CA GLY A 400 -3.66 -13.03 -6.95
C GLY A 400 -3.37 -11.59 -7.35
N LEU A 401 -3.83 -11.20 -8.55
CA LEU A 401 -3.68 -9.85 -9.09
C LEU A 401 -4.42 -8.83 -8.21
N ILE A 402 -3.78 -7.70 -7.91
CA ILE A 402 -4.45 -6.54 -7.34
C ILE A 402 -4.46 -5.43 -8.38
N ASP A 403 -5.64 -5.02 -8.85
CA ASP A 403 -5.77 -4.03 -9.92
C ASP A 403 -6.62 -2.83 -9.50
N ALA A 404 -5.96 -1.71 -9.25
CA ALA A 404 -6.55 -0.38 -9.08
C ALA A 404 -6.03 0.59 -10.14
N GLY A 405 -5.80 0.11 -11.37
CA GLY A 405 -5.33 0.92 -12.50
C GLY A 405 -6.44 1.71 -13.20
N ALA A 406 -6.06 2.84 -13.81
CA ALA A 406 -6.90 3.63 -14.70
C ALA A 406 -6.36 3.59 -16.15
N ASP A 407 -7.10 2.98 -17.07
CA ASP A 407 -6.66 2.85 -18.48
C ASP A 407 -6.89 4.12 -19.33
N GLY A 408 -7.74 5.03 -18.85
CA GLY A 408 -8.04 6.30 -19.51
C GLY A 408 -7.35 7.48 -18.83
N ASP A 409 -7.97 8.66 -18.90
CA ASP A 409 -7.47 9.91 -18.32
C ASP A 409 -7.67 10.04 -16.80
N GLY A 410 -8.33 9.06 -16.17
CA GLY A 410 -8.56 9.06 -14.74
C GLY A 410 -7.31 8.74 -13.93
N ASN A 411 -7.40 8.99 -12.62
CA ASN A 411 -6.33 8.66 -11.70
C ASN A 411 -6.39 7.18 -11.29
N GLY A 412 -5.21 6.55 -11.14
CA GLY A 412 -5.08 5.25 -10.51
C GLY A 412 -5.46 5.30 -9.02
N GLY A 413 -6.00 4.21 -8.52
CA GLY A 413 -6.43 4.05 -7.14
C GLY A 413 -5.27 3.62 -6.25
N THR A 414 -5.39 3.86 -4.94
CA THR A 414 -4.35 3.46 -3.98
C THR A 414 -4.54 2.02 -3.53
N VAL A 415 -3.43 1.30 -3.34
CA VAL A 415 -3.42 -0.06 -2.79
C VAL A 415 -2.71 -0.04 -1.43
N THR A 416 -3.36 -0.54 -0.39
CA THR A 416 -2.79 -0.65 0.96
C THR A 416 -3.04 -2.03 1.55
N LEU A 417 -1.96 -2.76 1.86
CA LEU A 417 -2.03 -4.07 2.51
C LEU A 417 -1.30 -4.00 3.84
N THR A 418 -1.93 -4.46 4.91
CA THR A 418 -1.25 -4.63 6.20
C THR A 418 -1.54 -6.00 6.80
N ALA A 419 -0.49 -6.76 7.04
CA ALA A 419 -0.53 -8.07 7.66
C ALA A 419 0.36 -8.10 8.91
N SER A 420 -0.06 -8.78 9.98
CA SER A 420 0.89 -9.10 11.05
C SER A 420 1.90 -10.16 10.59
N GLY A 421 1.48 -10.97 9.63
CA GLY A 421 2.23 -12.02 8.96
C GLY A 421 2.69 -11.70 7.55
N ASP A 422 2.94 -12.75 6.77
CA ASP A 422 3.36 -12.64 5.38
C ASP A 422 2.30 -11.98 4.49
N ILE A 423 2.76 -11.21 3.52
CA ILE A 423 1.95 -10.73 2.40
C ILE A 423 2.45 -11.44 1.14
N ASN A 424 1.61 -12.27 0.53
CA ASN A 424 1.91 -12.99 -0.70
C ASN A 424 0.91 -12.59 -1.80
N THR A 425 1.38 -11.87 -2.81
CA THR A 425 0.56 -11.41 -3.94
C THR A 425 1.21 -11.75 -5.27
N SER A 426 0.48 -11.60 -6.38
CA SER A 426 1.09 -11.57 -7.73
C SER A 426 1.33 -10.12 -8.17
N THR A 427 0.89 -9.72 -9.36
CA THR A 427 1.00 -8.35 -9.87
C THR A 427 0.15 -7.37 -9.05
N ILE A 428 0.65 -6.15 -8.84
CA ILE A 428 -0.09 -5.04 -8.23
C ILE A 428 -0.06 -3.85 -9.19
N VAL A 429 -1.24 -3.33 -9.55
CA VAL A 429 -1.41 -2.30 -10.57
C VAL A 429 -2.17 -1.09 -9.99
N THR A 430 -1.63 0.11 -10.20
CA THR A 430 -2.21 1.40 -9.76
C THR A 430 -1.98 2.52 -10.78
N ASN A 431 -1.70 2.15 -12.04
CA ASN A 431 -1.29 3.07 -13.09
C ASN A 431 -2.36 4.06 -13.53
N SER A 432 -1.91 5.02 -14.35
CA SER A 432 -2.73 5.90 -15.16
C SER A 432 -2.15 5.95 -16.58
N ASN A 433 -2.89 5.43 -17.56
CA ASN A 433 -2.44 5.37 -18.96
C ASN A 433 -2.71 6.66 -19.76
N GLY A 434 -3.58 7.54 -19.27
CA GLY A 434 -3.85 8.87 -19.83
C GLY A 434 -3.14 9.99 -19.06
N ILE A 435 -3.82 11.14 -18.90
CA ILE A 435 -3.26 12.33 -18.21
C ILE A 435 -3.32 12.29 -16.68
N GLY A 436 -4.04 11.32 -16.10
CA GLY A 436 -4.21 11.19 -14.65
C GLY A 436 -2.93 10.79 -13.92
N ARG A 437 -2.95 10.90 -12.59
CA ARG A 437 -1.87 10.44 -11.70
C ARG A 437 -2.08 8.98 -11.32
N SER A 438 -0.99 8.25 -11.10
CA SER A 438 -1.05 6.88 -10.59
C SER A 438 -1.19 6.86 -9.07
N GLY A 439 -1.84 5.82 -8.56
CA GLY A 439 -2.06 5.62 -7.14
C GLY A 439 -0.83 5.06 -6.43
N ASN A 440 -0.75 5.28 -5.12
CA ASN A 440 0.35 4.73 -4.31
C ASN A 440 0.09 3.26 -3.96
N ILE A 441 1.18 2.50 -3.83
CA ILE A 441 1.20 1.11 -3.36
C ILE A 441 1.92 1.08 -2.02
N THR A 442 1.26 0.58 -0.96
CA THR A 442 1.86 0.43 0.37
C THR A 442 1.58 -0.94 0.95
N LEU A 443 2.63 -1.71 1.23
CA LEU A 443 2.53 -3.04 1.85
C LEU A 443 3.31 -3.03 3.16
N THR A 444 2.70 -3.52 4.23
CA THR A 444 3.35 -3.61 5.55
C THR A 444 3.12 -4.99 6.16
N SER A 445 4.19 -5.76 6.29
CA SER A 445 4.23 -7.01 7.05
C SER A 445 5.01 -6.78 8.35
N THR A 446 4.36 -6.87 9.51
CA THR A 446 5.02 -6.48 10.78
C THR A 446 5.89 -7.57 11.39
N ALA A 447 5.68 -8.85 11.04
CA ALA A 447 6.49 -9.97 11.51
C ALA A 447 6.85 -10.98 10.42
N GLY A 448 6.38 -10.80 9.18
CA GLY A 448 6.58 -11.71 8.07
C GLY A 448 7.36 -11.10 6.91
N LYS A 449 7.38 -11.82 5.78
CA LYS A 449 7.94 -11.38 4.49
C LYS A 449 6.90 -10.69 3.62
N ILE A 450 7.35 -10.01 2.57
CA ILE A 450 6.53 -9.56 1.45
C ILE A 450 7.02 -10.27 0.19
N ASP A 451 6.12 -10.99 -0.48
CA ASP A 451 6.39 -11.72 -1.70
C ASP A 451 5.36 -11.33 -2.78
N VAL A 452 5.81 -10.64 -3.82
CA VAL A 452 4.96 -10.16 -4.92
C VAL A 452 5.17 -11.03 -6.16
N THR A 453 5.52 -12.30 -5.95
CA THR A 453 5.88 -13.22 -7.02
C THR A 453 4.99 -14.45 -7.10
N ASN A 454 3.82 -14.46 -6.47
CA ASN A 454 2.90 -15.58 -6.62
C ASN A 454 2.44 -15.77 -8.07
N ASP A 455 2.21 -17.02 -8.45
CA ASP A 455 1.60 -17.37 -9.74
C ASP A 455 0.15 -16.89 -9.81
N SER A 456 -0.15 -16.07 -10.81
CA SER A 456 -1.50 -15.73 -11.23
C SER A 456 -1.71 -16.17 -12.69
N PRO A 457 -2.83 -16.84 -13.03
CA PRO A 457 -3.12 -17.23 -14.40
C PRO A 457 -3.19 -16.02 -15.35
N ASP A 458 -3.55 -14.84 -14.83
CA ASP A 458 -3.81 -13.65 -15.62
C ASP A 458 -2.57 -12.77 -15.84
N THR A 459 -1.50 -12.94 -15.04
CA THR A 459 -0.33 -12.05 -15.10
C THR A 459 0.99 -12.82 -14.94
N PRO A 460 1.59 -13.32 -16.04
CA PRO A 460 2.86 -14.05 -15.97
C PRO A 460 4.05 -13.14 -15.63
N GLN A 461 3.92 -11.82 -15.78
CA GLN A 461 5.02 -10.87 -15.63
C GLN A 461 5.35 -10.50 -14.17
N ARG A 462 4.41 -10.71 -13.22
CA ARG A 462 4.61 -10.51 -11.76
C ARG A 462 5.17 -9.12 -11.38
N VAL A 463 4.47 -8.04 -11.75
CA VAL A 463 5.00 -6.66 -11.69
C VAL A 463 4.34 -5.83 -10.59
N ILE A 464 5.08 -4.91 -9.97
CA ILE A 464 4.51 -3.77 -9.23
C ILE A 464 4.47 -2.57 -10.16
N PHE A 465 3.29 -2.16 -10.60
CA PHE A 465 3.09 -1.14 -11.63
C PHE A 465 2.31 0.07 -11.09
N ALA A 466 3.04 1.12 -10.72
CA ALA A 466 2.54 2.44 -10.29
C ALA A 466 2.92 3.54 -11.30
N GLY A 467 3.11 3.17 -12.57
CA GLY A 467 3.54 4.06 -13.65
C GLY A 467 2.45 4.99 -14.16
N ALA A 468 2.81 6.18 -14.65
CA ALA A 468 1.89 7.12 -15.27
C ALA A 468 2.33 7.47 -16.70
N ASN A 469 1.40 7.75 -17.61
CA ASN A 469 1.75 8.27 -18.92
C ASN A 469 1.86 9.81 -18.88
N GLY A 470 0.76 10.50 -18.60
CA GLY A 470 0.71 11.96 -18.58
C GLY A 470 0.93 12.60 -17.20
N GLY A 471 0.42 11.96 -16.14
CA GLY A 471 0.53 12.47 -14.77
C GLY A 471 1.76 11.99 -14.03
N ASN A 472 1.81 12.28 -12.72
CA ASN A 472 2.88 11.75 -11.85
C ASN A 472 2.65 10.28 -11.52
N ALA A 473 3.74 9.53 -11.43
CA ALA A 473 3.72 8.15 -10.96
C ALA A 473 3.34 8.06 -9.47
N GLY A 474 2.92 6.86 -9.07
CA GLY A 474 2.60 6.53 -7.69
C GLY A 474 3.84 6.06 -6.92
N ALA A 475 3.90 6.37 -5.63
CA ALA A 475 4.95 5.86 -4.75
C ALA A 475 4.74 4.37 -4.46
N VAL A 476 5.84 3.62 -4.35
CA VAL A 476 5.84 2.21 -3.92
C VAL A 476 6.56 2.12 -2.60
N THR A 477 5.88 1.68 -1.54
CA THR A 477 6.48 1.50 -0.21
C THR A 477 6.21 0.11 0.33
N LEU A 478 7.25 -0.71 0.48
CA LEU A 478 7.15 -2.05 1.07
C LEU A 478 7.96 -2.08 2.37
N ASN A 479 7.32 -2.39 3.49
CA ASN A 479 7.98 -2.59 4.79
C ASN A 479 7.71 -4.02 5.26
N ALA A 480 8.75 -4.85 5.31
CA ALA A 480 8.66 -6.21 5.83
C ALA A 480 9.59 -6.36 7.03
N PHE A 481 9.19 -7.17 8.00
CA PHE A 481 10.13 -7.66 9.00
C PHE A 481 11.15 -8.59 8.34
N GLY A 482 10.66 -9.63 7.66
CA GLY A 482 11.46 -10.58 6.88
C GLY A 482 11.82 -10.08 5.49
N ASP A 483 12.04 -11.01 4.56
CA ASP A 483 12.50 -10.71 3.20
C ASP A 483 11.46 -9.92 2.38
N ILE A 484 11.94 -9.18 1.39
CA ILE A 484 11.12 -8.59 0.34
C ILE A 484 11.53 -9.21 -0.99
N VAL A 485 10.60 -9.93 -1.62
CA VAL A 485 10.79 -10.57 -2.91
C VAL A 485 9.82 -9.97 -3.92
N THR A 486 10.35 -9.36 -4.97
CA THR A 486 9.55 -8.80 -6.07
C THR A 486 10.11 -9.28 -7.41
N ARG A 487 9.47 -8.92 -8.54
CA ARG A 487 10.16 -8.83 -9.84
C ARG A 487 10.36 -7.37 -10.21
N THR A 488 9.84 -6.93 -11.34
CA THR A 488 9.92 -5.56 -11.82
C THR A 488 9.08 -4.62 -10.96
N ILE A 489 9.63 -3.44 -10.67
CA ILE A 489 8.92 -2.33 -10.02
C ILE A 489 8.98 -1.12 -10.95
N PHE A 490 7.81 -0.63 -11.37
CA PHE A 490 7.68 0.52 -12.24
C PHE A 490 6.92 1.64 -11.52
N ALA A 491 7.60 2.75 -11.27
CA ALA A 491 7.07 3.99 -10.69
C ALA A 491 7.61 5.22 -11.45
N GLY A 492 7.80 5.08 -12.76
CA GLY A 492 8.21 6.12 -13.69
C GLY A 492 7.03 6.81 -14.40
N SER A 493 7.32 7.89 -15.13
CA SER A 493 6.31 8.61 -15.92
C SER A 493 6.83 9.12 -17.26
N ASN A 494 6.00 9.10 -18.31
CA ASN A 494 6.44 9.62 -19.61
C ASN A 494 6.58 11.14 -19.57
N THR A 495 5.53 11.90 -19.23
CA THR A 495 5.61 13.38 -19.21
C THR A 495 5.58 13.99 -17.80
N GLY A 496 5.02 13.29 -16.81
CA GLY A 496 5.01 13.71 -15.42
C GLY A 496 6.28 13.32 -14.67
N ALA A 497 6.28 13.53 -13.35
CA ALA A 497 7.37 13.12 -12.47
C ALA A 497 7.27 11.65 -12.06
N GLY A 498 8.41 10.99 -11.92
CA GLY A 498 8.53 9.70 -11.25
C GLY A 498 8.30 9.87 -9.74
N ASN A 499 8.17 8.75 -9.04
CA ASN A 499 7.95 8.77 -7.59
C ASN A 499 8.91 7.83 -6.87
N THR A 500 8.88 7.85 -5.54
CA THR A 500 9.81 7.09 -4.73
C THR A 500 9.41 5.62 -4.67
N VAL A 501 10.37 4.73 -4.94
CA VAL A 501 10.34 3.32 -4.56
C VAL A 501 11.13 3.18 -3.27
N ARG A 502 10.47 2.81 -2.17
CA ARG A 502 11.09 2.59 -0.85
C ARG A 502 10.82 1.18 -0.36
N LEU A 503 11.85 0.36 -0.26
CA LEU A 503 11.76 -1.00 0.28
C LEU A 503 12.57 -1.08 1.59
N THR A 504 11.99 -1.66 2.63
CA THR A 504 12.64 -1.81 3.93
C THR A 504 12.40 -3.21 4.49
N SER A 505 13.45 -4.02 4.53
CA SER A 505 13.48 -5.33 5.19
C SER A 505 14.25 -5.20 6.52
N GLN A 506 13.61 -5.52 7.64
CA GLN A 506 14.17 -5.27 8.98
C GLN A 506 15.07 -6.39 9.51
N SER A 507 14.96 -7.61 8.97
CA SER A 507 15.78 -8.77 9.35
C SER A 507 16.16 -9.65 8.15
N GLY A 508 15.64 -9.34 6.96
CA GLY A 508 15.80 -10.10 5.73
C GLY A 508 16.61 -9.36 4.67
N GLY A 509 16.58 -9.91 3.46
CA GLY A 509 17.13 -9.33 2.24
C GLY A 509 16.05 -8.73 1.33
N ILE A 510 16.51 -8.10 0.25
CA ILE A 510 15.65 -7.62 -0.85
C ILE A 510 16.11 -8.30 -2.14
N ASP A 511 15.21 -8.98 -2.84
CA ASP A 511 15.51 -9.67 -4.10
C ASP A 511 14.44 -9.37 -5.17
N THR A 512 14.85 -8.76 -6.29
CA THR A 512 13.97 -8.50 -7.44
C THR A 512 13.98 -9.63 -8.49
N GLY A 513 14.65 -10.76 -8.22
CA GLY A 513 14.93 -11.79 -9.23
C GLY A 513 15.62 -11.17 -10.43
N ASP A 514 15.18 -11.50 -11.66
CA ASP A 514 15.69 -10.90 -12.91
C ASP A 514 15.01 -9.55 -13.25
N GLY A 515 14.16 -9.01 -12.37
CA GLY A 515 13.41 -7.77 -12.60
C GLY A 515 14.23 -6.50 -12.36
N TYR A 516 13.84 -5.42 -13.04
CA TYR A 516 14.43 -4.08 -12.90
C TYR A 516 13.56 -3.17 -12.00
N ILE A 517 14.15 -2.09 -11.49
CA ILE A 517 13.41 -1.03 -10.79
C ILE A 517 13.52 0.24 -11.62
N THR A 518 12.39 0.84 -12.00
CA THR A 518 12.40 2.14 -12.68
C THR A 518 11.50 3.16 -12.00
N THR A 519 12.05 4.35 -11.84
CA THR A 519 11.39 5.60 -11.46
C THR A 519 11.70 6.70 -12.49
N ALA A 520 12.26 6.28 -13.64
CA ALA A 520 12.73 7.17 -14.68
C ALA A 520 11.59 7.89 -15.38
N THR A 521 11.93 9.01 -16.00
CA THR A 521 10.99 9.86 -16.72
C THR A 521 11.52 10.31 -18.06
N ASN A 522 10.62 10.68 -18.98
CA ASN A 522 11.03 11.42 -20.17
C ASN A 522 10.97 12.93 -19.92
N GLY A 523 9.80 13.46 -19.55
CA GLY A 523 9.60 14.91 -19.38
C GLY A 523 9.81 15.47 -17.98
N GLY A 524 9.40 14.74 -16.93
CA GLY A 524 9.48 15.21 -15.54
C GLY A 524 10.77 14.85 -14.83
N ASN A 525 10.85 15.11 -13.52
CA ASN A 525 11.97 14.66 -12.69
C ASN A 525 11.88 13.15 -12.43
N GLY A 526 13.02 12.46 -12.47
CA GLY A 526 13.12 11.06 -12.04
C GLY A 526 12.80 10.91 -10.55
N GLY A 527 12.19 9.79 -10.19
CA GLY A 527 11.90 9.45 -8.79
C GLY A 527 13.11 8.87 -8.06
N ASN A 528 12.99 8.67 -6.74
CA ASN A 528 14.08 8.09 -5.95
C ASN A 528 13.91 6.58 -5.78
N VAL A 529 15.02 5.85 -5.66
CA VAL A 529 15.01 4.44 -5.25
C VAL A 529 15.77 4.33 -3.92
N ILE A 530 15.09 3.83 -2.89
CA ILE A 530 15.62 3.72 -1.53
C ILE A 530 15.39 2.31 -1.02
N LEU A 531 16.44 1.49 -1.00
CA LEU A 531 16.37 0.11 -0.52
C LEU A 531 17.20 -0.03 0.77
N THR A 532 16.60 -0.60 1.81
CA THR A 532 17.27 -0.84 3.09
C THR A 532 16.97 -2.26 3.54
N ALA A 533 18.02 -3.05 3.77
CA ALA A 533 17.91 -4.43 4.23
C ALA A 533 18.96 -4.73 5.29
N VAL A 534 18.70 -5.73 6.13
CA VAL A 534 19.76 -6.26 7.00
C VAL A 534 20.68 -7.16 6.20
N LYS A 535 20.11 -8.07 5.41
CA LYS A 535 20.86 -8.99 4.53
C LYS A 535 21.05 -8.38 3.14
N ASP A 536 21.38 -9.22 2.17
CA ASP A 536 21.72 -8.81 0.82
C ASP A 536 20.61 -8.02 0.13
N ILE A 537 21.02 -7.06 -0.69
CA ILE A 537 20.17 -6.38 -1.66
C ILE A 537 20.60 -6.85 -3.05
N LYS A 538 19.71 -7.56 -3.74
CA LYS A 538 19.92 -8.06 -5.09
C LYS A 538 18.88 -7.48 -6.04
N VAL A 539 19.33 -6.67 -6.99
CA VAL A 539 18.54 -6.25 -8.14
C VAL A 539 19.10 -6.93 -9.37
N GLY A 540 18.41 -7.93 -9.92
CA GLY A 540 18.98 -8.74 -11.01
C GLY A 540 19.04 -8.04 -12.36
N SER A 541 18.48 -6.84 -12.50
CA SER A 541 18.55 -6.01 -13.71
C SER A 541 18.89 -4.55 -13.35
N ASN A 542 18.51 -3.59 -14.21
CA ASN A 542 18.84 -2.19 -14.04
C ASN A 542 18.07 -1.51 -12.89
N ILE A 543 18.63 -0.44 -12.35
CA ILE A 543 17.94 0.53 -11.50
C ILE A 543 17.95 1.88 -12.21
N ASP A 544 16.80 2.33 -12.67
CA ASP A 544 16.65 3.53 -13.48
C ASP A 544 15.88 4.62 -12.70
N ALA A 545 16.51 5.77 -12.51
CA ALA A 545 15.96 6.98 -11.91
C ALA A 545 16.32 8.23 -12.75
N ASN A 546 16.73 8.04 -14.00
CA ASN A 546 17.13 9.09 -14.92
C ASN A 546 15.95 9.93 -15.46
N SER A 547 16.26 11.07 -16.07
CA SER A 547 15.33 11.91 -16.81
C SER A 547 15.86 12.19 -18.22
N THR A 548 15.10 11.82 -19.26
CA THR A 548 15.62 11.85 -20.65
C THR A 548 15.43 13.16 -21.41
N LEU A 549 14.65 14.10 -20.90
CA LEU A 549 14.45 15.44 -21.49
C LEU A 549 14.85 16.54 -20.49
N SER A 550 13.89 17.28 -19.93
CA SER A 550 14.15 18.53 -19.19
C SER A 550 14.24 18.39 -17.66
N GLY A 551 13.80 17.26 -17.09
CA GLY A 551 13.81 17.06 -15.63
C GLY A 551 15.16 16.64 -15.06
N LYS A 552 15.30 16.71 -13.74
CA LYS A 552 16.47 16.21 -12.99
C LYS A 552 16.40 14.69 -12.82
N GLY A 553 17.56 14.05 -12.74
CA GLY A 553 17.65 12.66 -12.31
C GLY A 553 17.32 12.51 -10.82
N GLY A 554 16.73 11.39 -10.44
CA GLY A 554 16.43 11.00 -9.07
C GLY A 554 17.58 10.25 -8.40
N GLY A 555 17.58 10.23 -7.07
CA GLY A 555 18.64 9.59 -6.28
C GLY A 555 18.39 8.10 -6.06
N ILE A 556 19.47 7.32 -6.05
CA ILE A 556 19.44 5.89 -5.73
C ILE A 556 20.28 5.66 -4.47
N THR A 557 19.64 5.17 -3.41
CA THR A 557 20.30 4.84 -2.14
C THR A 557 20.02 3.40 -1.75
N LEU A 558 21.07 2.60 -1.59
CA LEU A 558 20.98 1.21 -1.17
C LEU A 558 21.78 1.03 0.12
N THR A 559 21.22 0.37 1.13
CA THR A 559 21.91 0.12 2.40
C THR A 559 21.65 -1.30 2.88
N SER A 560 22.69 -2.12 2.93
CA SER A 560 22.70 -3.45 3.53
C SER A 560 23.60 -3.43 4.79
N SER A 561 23.03 -3.67 5.98
CA SER A 561 23.79 -3.52 7.23
C SER A 561 24.65 -4.73 7.60
N GLU A 562 24.35 -5.91 7.05
CA GLU A 562 25.08 -7.16 7.30
C GLU A 562 25.42 -7.92 6.00
N GLY A 563 24.78 -7.57 4.87
CA GLY A 563 24.97 -8.23 3.58
C GLY A 563 25.73 -7.40 2.54
N GLY A 564 25.70 -7.90 1.30
CA GLY A 564 26.23 -7.27 0.10
C GLY A 564 25.17 -6.58 -0.75
N ILE A 565 25.60 -5.86 -1.78
CA ILE A 565 24.73 -5.22 -2.77
C ILE A 565 25.12 -5.73 -4.17
N THR A 566 24.15 -6.24 -4.93
CA THR A 566 24.32 -6.60 -6.35
C THR A 566 23.29 -5.89 -7.22
N ALA A 567 23.74 -5.24 -8.30
CA ALA A 567 22.89 -4.63 -9.32
C ALA A 567 23.52 -4.74 -10.71
N GLN A 568 22.74 -4.65 -11.79
CA GLN A 568 23.30 -4.41 -13.14
C GLN A 568 23.61 -2.91 -13.31
N ASN A 569 23.02 -2.23 -14.30
CA ASN A 569 23.30 -0.82 -14.50
C ASN A 569 22.46 0.06 -13.56
N VAL A 570 23.01 1.20 -13.17
CA VAL A 570 22.41 2.17 -12.25
C VAL A 570 22.41 3.52 -12.93
N ASN A 571 21.23 3.99 -13.33
CA ASN A 571 21.08 5.18 -14.15
C ASN A 571 20.33 6.27 -13.39
N THR A 572 20.99 7.41 -13.20
CA THR A 572 20.46 8.62 -12.54
C THR A 572 20.72 9.88 -13.38
N TYR A 573 21.16 9.72 -14.63
CA TYR A 573 21.57 10.83 -15.47
C TYR A 573 20.41 11.77 -15.82
N SER A 574 20.75 12.96 -16.32
CA SER A 574 19.78 13.91 -16.86
C SER A 574 20.29 14.59 -18.13
N TYR A 575 19.43 14.76 -19.14
CA TYR A 575 19.79 15.44 -20.39
C TYR A 575 19.77 16.97 -20.35
N ALA A 576 19.05 17.62 -19.42
CA ALA A 576 19.08 19.08 -19.31
C ALA A 576 19.01 19.60 -17.86
N GLY A 577 18.77 18.70 -16.90
CA GLY A 577 18.80 18.98 -15.47
C GLY A 577 20.05 18.39 -14.81
N ALA A 578 20.10 18.48 -13.48
CA ALA A 578 21.16 17.84 -12.71
C ALA A 578 20.99 16.30 -12.70
N GLY A 579 22.11 15.59 -12.71
CA GLY A 579 22.15 14.15 -12.46
C GLY A 579 21.80 13.84 -10.99
N GLY A 580 21.26 12.65 -10.75
CA GLY A 580 20.91 12.15 -9.42
C GLY A 580 22.10 11.54 -8.69
N ASN A 581 22.03 11.48 -7.36
CA ASN A 581 23.10 10.89 -6.55
C ASN A 581 22.91 9.39 -6.39
N VAL A 582 24.02 8.64 -6.44
CA VAL A 582 24.07 7.21 -6.15
C VAL A 582 24.83 6.98 -4.84
N ARG A 583 24.22 6.33 -3.87
CA ARG A 583 24.85 6.01 -2.57
C ARG A 583 24.58 4.58 -2.15
N PHE A 584 25.59 3.72 -2.22
CA PHE A 584 25.50 2.33 -1.74
C PHE A 584 26.36 2.16 -0.49
N ASN A 585 25.81 1.46 0.50
CA ASN A 585 26.50 1.12 1.74
C ASN A 585 26.24 -0.35 2.07
N ALA A 586 27.29 -1.19 2.06
CA ALA A 586 27.20 -2.62 2.33
C ALA A 586 28.26 -3.02 3.37
N GLN A 587 27.90 -3.95 4.26
CA GLN A 587 28.86 -4.53 5.20
C GLN A 587 29.77 -5.58 4.55
N LEU A 588 29.28 -6.23 3.48
CA LEU A 588 30.06 -7.11 2.61
C LEU A 588 30.46 -6.35 1.33
N GLY A 589 30.50 -7.03 0.18
CA GLY A 589 30.88 -6.45 -1.11
C GLY A 589 29.75 -5.73 -1.84
N ILE A 590 30.14 -4.88 -2.79
CA ILE A 590 29.27 -4.20 -3.75
C ILE A 590 29.66 -4.65 -5.16
N LYS A 591 28.74 -5.25 -5.90
CA LYS A 591 28.89 -5.60 -7.32
C LYS A 591 27.86 -4.89 -8.17
N VAL A 592 28.31 -4.04 -9.09
CA VAL A 592 27.44 -3.21 -9.92
C VAL A 592 27.98 -3.15 -11.35
N GLY A 593 27.07 -3.03 -12.31
CA GLY A 593 27.40 -2.75 -13.71
C GLY A 593 27.85 -1.30 -13.91
N ASN A 594 27.36 -0.67 -14.98
CA ASN A 594 27.65 0.75 -15.22
C ASN A 594 26.84 1.63 -14.27
N ILE A 595 27.46 2.68 -13.74
CA ILE A 595 26.79 3.74 -13.00
C ILE A 595 26.84 5.01 -13.84
N ASP A 596 25.67 5.54 -14.20
CA ASP A 596 25.54 6.78 -14.95
C ASP A 596 24.79 7.84 -14.13
N ALA A 597 25.54 8.74 -13.52
CA ALA A 597 25.08 9.93 -12.80
C ALA A 597 25.45 11.21 -13.56
N SER A 598 25.66 11.12 -14.87
CA SER A 598 26.04 12.26 -15.70
C SER A 598 24.92 13.31 -15.81
N ALA A 599 25.29 14.49 -16.27
CA ALA A 599 24.35 15.50 -16.73
C ALA A 599 24.79 16.01 -18.10
N ASN A 600 23.92 16.69 -18.84
CA ASN A 600 24.35 17.47 -20.00
C ASN A 600 24.19 18.97 -19.80
N ASP A 601 24.90 19.73 -20.64
CA ASP A 601 24.87 21.19 -20.74
C ASP A 601 25.07 21.90 -19.38
N ASN A 602 23.99 22.43 -18.82
CA ASN A 602 24.00 23.30 -17.63
C ASN A 602 23.76 22.56 -16.31
N GLY A 603 23.43 21.26 -16.35
CA GLY A 603 23.19 20.45 -15.16
C GLY A 603 24.49 20.06 -14.47
N ASN A 604 24.53 20.16 -13.13
CA ASN A 604 25.61 19.51 -12.38
C ASN A 604 25.41 17.99 -12.44
N ALA A 605 26.49 17.24 -12.65
CA ALA A 605 26.45 15.80 -12.54
C ALA A 605 26.22 15.36 -11.08
N GLY A 606 25.63 14.18 -10.91
CA GLY A 606 25.39 13.57 -9.62
C GLY A 606 26.65 12.99 -8.99
N SER A 607 26.61 12.76 -7.68
CA SER A 607 27.70 12.10 -6.96
C SER A 607 27.46 10.60 -6.83
N VAL A 608 28.54 9.81 -6.92
CA VAL A 608 28.53 8.36 -6.73
C VAL A 608 29.36 8.02 -5.50
N THR A 609 28.76 7.37 -4.50
CA THR A 609 29.44 6.92 -3.28
C THR A 609 29.15 5.46 -3.03
N LEU A 610 30.17 4.60 -3.12
CA LEU A 610 30.08 3.18 -2.80
C LEU A 610 30.96 2.92 -1.56
N LEU A 611 30.34 2.46 -0.48
CA LEU A 611 31.02 2.10 0.77
C LEU A 611 30.79 0.61 1.02
N ALA A 612 31.85 -0.19 0.99
CA ALA A 612 31.79 -1.64 1.19
C ALA A 612 32.72 -2.06 2.33
N GLY A 613 32.32 -3.07 3.09
CA GLY A 613 33.24 -3.72 4.02
C GLY A 613 34.26 -4.59 3.28
N ASP A 614 33.82 -5.28 2.22
CA ASP A 614 34.68 -6.11 1.36
C ASP A 614 34.79 -5.47 -0.04
N ASP A 615 34.87 -6.27 -1.10
CA ASP A 615 35.22 -5.80 -2.46
C ASP A 615 34.16 -4.85 -3.07
N ILE A 616 34.64 -3.86 -3.83
CA ILE A 616 33.81 -3.07 -4.75
C ILE A 616 34.17 -3.46 -6.17
N GLU A 617 33.22 -4.01 -6.91
CA GLU A 617 33.30 -4.26 -8.34
C GLU A 617 32.26 -3.38 -9.07
N ALA A 618 32.73 -2.44 -9.88
CA ALA A 618 31.90 -1.62 -10.76
C ALA A 618 32.37 -1.72 -12.21
N LEU A 619 31.52 -1.46 -13.20
CA LEU A 619 32.01 -1.24 -14.58
C LEU A 619 32.36 0.24 -14.76
N ALA A 620 31.81 0.92 -15.77
CA ALA A 620 32.01 2.34 -15.98
C ALA A 620 31.26 3.18 -14.94
N ILE A 621 31.92 4.19 -14.37
CA ILE A 621 31.30 5.18 -13.49
C ILE A 621 31.39 6.56 -14.14
N LYS A 622 30.22 7.09 -14.52
CA LYS A 622 30.08 8.39 -15.16
C LYS A 622 29.38 9.34 -14.20
N ALA A 623 30.09 10.37 -13.80
CA ALA A 623 29.58 11.52 -13.07
C ALA A 623 30.12 12.81 -13.70
N ASN A 624 30.20 12.81 -15.03
CA ASN A 624 30.67 13.90 -15.87
C ASN A 624 29.52 14.76 -16.41
N VAL A 625 29.86 15.93 -16.95
CA VAL A 625 28.93 16.76 -17.73
C VAL A 625 29.29 16.69 -19.21
N SER A 626 28.43 16.08 -20.02
CA SER A 626 28.58 16.02 -21.49
C SER A 626 27.95 17.24 -22.17
N GLY A 627 28.68 17.91 -23.06
CA GLY A 627 28.14 19.06 -23.81
C GLY A 627 29.14 19.66 -24.79
N ASN A 628 28.68 20.58 -25.64
CA ASN A 628 29.48 21.23 -26.71
C ASN A 628 30.48 22.29 -26.20
N GLY A 629 30.99 22.17 -24.97
CA GLY A 629 31.96 23.11 -24.39
C GLY A 629 31.39 24.45 -23.90
N THR A 630 30.07 24.68 -24.01
CA THR A 630 29.40 25.92 -23.57
C THR A 630 28.61 25.77 -22.26
N GLY A 631 28.49 24.55 -21.74
CA GLY A 631 27.67 24.24 -20.56
C GLY A 631 28.32 24.61 -19.23
N ILE A 632 27.58 25.16 -18.28
CA ILE A 632 28.12 25.61 -16.97
C ILE A 632 28.05 24.54 -15.85
N GLY A 633 27.67 23.30 -16.16
CA GLY A 633 27.50 22.24 -15.17
C GLY A 633 28.83 21.69 -14.63
N ASN A 634 28.95 21.53 -13.31
CA ASN A 634 30.13 20.93 -12.69
C ASN A 634 30.07 19.40 -12.68
N GLY A 635 31.23 18.78 -12.83
CA GLY A 635 31.42 17.35 -12.61
C GLY A 635 31.12 16.93 -11.16
N GLY A 636 30.69 15.68 -11.00
CA GLY A 636 30.26 15.11 -9.73
C GLY A 636 31.41 14.60 -8.87
N VAL A 637 31.07 14.03 -7.72
CA VAL A 637 32.05 13.40 -6.82
C VAL A 637 31.89 11.89 -6.89
N VAL A 638 32.98 11.17 -7.14
CA VAL A 638 33.04 9.71 -7.07
C VAL A 638 33.88 9.30 -5.87
N LYS A 639 33.31 8.50 -4.98
CA LYS A 639 33.96 7.96 -3.79
C LYS A 639 33.72 6.46 -3.66
N LEU A 640 34.75 5.66 -3.89
CA LEU A 640 34.73 4.22 -3.71
C LEU A 640 35.60 3.88 -2.51
N ILE A 641 35.04 3.27 -1.47
CA ILE A 641 35.78 2.88 -0.26
C ILE A 641 35.50 1.41 0.07
N SER A 642 36.53 0.58 -0.06
CA SER A 642 36.55 -0.79 0.47
C SER A 642 37.37 -0.85 1.76
N GLN A 643 36.79 -1.37 2.85
CA GLN A 643 37.46 -1.41 4.16
C GLN A 643 38.43 -2.59 4.31
N ARG A 644 38.18 -3.71 3.64
CA ARG A 644 38.97 -4.97 3.74
C ARG A 644 39.27 -5.61 2.39
N GLY A 645 38.63 -5.13 1.33
CA GLY A 645 38.66 -5.73 -0.01
C GLY A 645 39.37 -4.87 -1.04
N ASP A 646 39.10 -5.20 -2.29
CA ASP A 646 39.58 -4.52 -3.49
C ASP A 646 38.60 -3.43 -3.97
N VAL A 647 39.11 -2.49 -4.77
CA VAL A 647 38.30 -1.57 -5.57
C VAL A 647 38.64 -1.83 -7.04
N LEU A 648 37.69 -2.43 -7.76
CA LEU A 648 37.76 -2.75 -9.18
C LEU A 648 36.71 -1.94 -9.95
N THR A 649 37.14 -1.21 -10.98
CA THR A 649 36.28 -0.46 -11.90
C THR A 649 36.78 -0.61 -13.34
N GLU A 650 35.94 -0.38 -14.35
CA GLU A 650 36.47 -0.22 -15.72
C GLU A 650 37.12 1.15 -15.89
N TYR A 651 36.33 2.23 -15.73
CA TYR A 651 36.83 3.60 -15.72
C TYR A 651 35.93 4.51 -14.90
N VAL A 652 36.50 5.62 -14.42
CA VAL A 652 35.79 6.66 -13.66
C VAL A 652 35.99 8.00 -14.34
N ARG A 653 34.89 8.69 -14.63
CA ARG A 653 34.94 10.05 -15.18
C ARG A 653 34.05 11.02 -14.42
N THR A 654 34.60 12.19 -14.12
CA THR A 654 33.93 13.30 -13.42
C THR A 654 34.20 14.63 -14.11
N ASP A 655 34.52 14.59 -15.40
CA ASP A 655 34.93 15.76 -16.15
C ASP A 655 33.79 16.73 -16.48
N SER A 656 34.13 17.97 -16.80
CA SER A 656 33.18 18.97 -17.31
C SER A 656 33.80 19.78 -18.45
N ALA A 657 33.17 19.70 -19.64
CA ALA A 657 33.62 20.42 -20.84
C ALA A 657 33.49 21.94 -20.75
N GLY A 658 32.75 22.49 -19.79
CA GLY A 658 32.45 23.91 -19.72
C GLY A 658 32.55 24.58 -18.33
N ALA A 659 32.77 23.79 -17.26
CA ALA A 659 32.89 24.30 -15.90
C ALA A 659 33.95 23.53 -15.08
N LYS A 660 33.69 23.26 -13.79
CA LYS A 660 34.66 22.57 -12.94
C LYS A 660 34.56 21.07 -13.09
N GLY A 661 35.72 20.43 -13.30
CA GLY A 661 35.85 18.99 -13.12
C GLY A 661 35.57 18.58 -11.68
N GLY A 662 35.21 17.31 -11.50
CA GLY A 662 34.79 16.74 -10.24
C GLY A 662 35.94 16.17 -9.39
N ASN A 663 35.58 15.38 -8.38
CA ASN A 663 36.56 14.76 -7.49
C ASN A 663 36.41 13.24 -7.50
N ILE A 664 37.54 12.53 -7.58
CA ILE A 664 37.60 11.08 -7.54
C ILE A 664 38.38 10.65 -6.30
N THR A 665 37.81 9.76 -5.51
CA THR A 665 38.46 9.10 -4.38
C THR A 665 38.27 7.60 -4.50
N LEU A 666 39.35 6.87 -4.67
CA LEU A 666 39.39 5.39 -4.66
C LEU A 666 40.22 4.97 -3.46
N ASP A 667 39.61 4.35 -2.46
CA ASP A 667 40.28 3.94 -1.23
C ASP A 667 40.02 2.46 -0.98
N SER A 668 41.08 1.68 -0.92
CA SER A 668 41.04 0.23 -0.79
C SER A 668 41.99 -0.22 0.31
N ALA A 669 41.64 -1.30 1.00
CA ALA A 669 42.56 -1.96 1.92
C ALA A 669 43.50 -2.96 1.21
N LYS A 670 43.20 -3.35 -0.02
CA LYS A 670 44.02 -4.28 -0.81
C LYS A 670 44.48 -3.62 -2.10
N SER A 671 43.74 -3.74 -3.20
CA SER A 671 44.13 -3.17 -4.49
C SER A 671 43.14 -2.14 -5.01
N VAL A 672 43.64 -1.22 -5.86
CA VAL A 672 42.81 -0.36 -6.71
C VAL A 672 43.15 -0.64 -8.17
N ARG A 673 42.15 -1.04 -8.95
CA ARG A 673 42.30 -1.46 -10.34
C ARG A 673 41.24 -0.80 -11.22
N ALA A 674 41.67 -0.05 -12.23
CA ALA A 674 40.81 0.44 -13.30
C ALA A 674 41.13 -0.32 -14.60
N THR A 675 40.36 -1.35 -14.94
CA THR A 675 40.72 -2.35 -15.95
C THR A 675 40.30 -2.02 -17.38
N GLY A 676 39.55 -0.93 -17.58
CA GLY A 676 39.10 -0.47 -18.88
C GLY A 676 39.45 0.99 -19.12
N SER A 677 38.98 1.54 -20.24
CA SER A 677 39.18 2.96 -20.57
C SER A 677 38.10 3.47 -21.51
N PHE A 678 37.99 4.80 -21.61
CA PHE A 678 37.28 5.49 -22.69
C PHE A 678 38.24 6.43 -23.43
N THR A 679 37.96 6.72 -24.70
CA THR A 679 38.80 7.61 -25.51
C THR A 679 38.24 9.03 -25.52
N PHE A 680 39.10 10.01 -25.26
CA PHE A 680 38.82 11.44 -25.40
C PHE A 680 40.06 12.13 -25.98
N GLU A 681 39.88 12.93 -27.03
CA GLU A 681 40.98 13.59 -27.77
C GLU A 681 42.15 12.65 -28.08
N ASP A 682 41.84 11.48 -28.66
CA ASP A 682 42.80 10.42 -29.04
C ASP A 682 43.60 9.78 -27.89
N ILE A 683 43.26 10.08 -26.64
CA ILE A 683 43.87 9.48 -25.44
C ILE A 683 42.87 8.56 -24.76
N SER A 684 43.31 7.35 -24.41
CA SER A 684 42.52 6.39 -23.63
C SER A 684 42.69 6.64 -22.13
N TYR A 685 41.63 7.02 -21.43
CA TYR A 685 41.62 7.31 -19.99
C TYR A 685 40.87 6.25 -19.20
N SER A 686 41.42 5.86 -18.04
CA SER A 686 40.70 5.09 -17.03
C SER A 686 40.18 5.96 -15.90
N ILE A 687 40.85 7.06 -15.58
CA ILE A 687 40.45 7.99 -14.52
C ILE A 687 40.56 9.41 -15.05
N PHE A 688 39.44 10.14 -15.11
CA PHE A 688 39.39 11.46 -15.74
C PHE A 688 38.53 12.42 -14.93
N ALA A 689 39.14 13.48 -14.38
CA ALA A 689 38.44 14.46 -13.53
C ALA A 689 38.57 15.91 -14.04
N ASP A 690 38.90 16.09 -15.32
CA ASP A 690 39.25 17.40 -15.87
C ASP A 690 38.08 18.40 -16.01
N GLY A 691 38.35 19.70 -16.09
CA GLY A 691 37.38 20.68 -16.56
C GLY A 691 37.96 22.07 -16.79
N LEU A 692 37.24 22.92 -17.52
CA LEU A 692 37.72 24.25 -17.94
C LEU A 692 38.17 25.17 -16.79
N THR A 693 37.53 25.06 -15.61
CA THR A 693 37.81 25.95 -14.47
C THR A 693 37.95 25.16 -13.17
N GLY A 694 38.66 25.71 -12.16
CA GLY A 694 38.72 25.12 -10.83
C GLY A 694 39.77 24.00 -10.62
N ASN A 695 39.75 23.38 -9.44
CA ASN A 695 40.73 22.39 -8.98
C ASN A 695 40.03 21.05 -8.70
N SER A 696 39.87 20.22 -9.73
CA SER A 696 39.50 18.81 -9.57
C SER A 696 40.59 18.04 -8.81
N SER A 697 40.20 16.95 -8.15
CA SER A 697 41.16 16.09 -7.45
C SER A 697 40.94 14.62 -7.70
N VAL A 698 42.04 13.88 -7.74
CA VAL A 698 42.06 12.43 -7.86
C VAL A 698 42.91 11.92 -6.70
N ASN A 699 42.29 11.16 -5.80
CA ASN A 699 42.96 10.57 -4.64
C ASN A 699 42.77 9.06 -4.70
N ILE A 700 43.87 8.32 -4.82
CA ILE A 700 43.88 6.86 -4.84
C ILE A 700 44.68 6.40 -3.63
N SER A 701 44.13 5.48 -2.84
CA SER A 701 44.84 4.81 -1.76
C SER A 701 44.58 3.31 -1.79
N TYR A 702 45.63 2.53 -1.61
CA TYR A 702 45.61 1.07 -1.69
C TYR A 702 46.63 0.44 -0.73
N ASP A 703 46.60 -0.89 -0.63
CA ASP A 703 47.47 -1.77 0.15
C ASP A 703 47.67 -1.35 1.62
N LYS A 704 46.67 -1.69 2.45
CA LYS A 704 46.68 -1.53 3.92
C LYS A 704 47.15 -2.82 4.63
N ALA A 705 47.83 -3.73 3.93
CA ALA A 705 48.25 -5.00 4.50
C ALA A 705 49.57 -4.91 5.30
N THR A 706 49.73 -5.86 6.23
CA THR A 706 50.70 -5.94 7.34
C THR A 706 52.15 -5.53 7.02
N LEU A 707 52.76 -4.75 7.93
CA LEU A 707 54.19 -4.38 7.95
C LEU A 707 55.11 -5.54 7.50
N GLY A 708 55.83 -5.35 6.39
CA GLY A 708 56.91 -6.25 5.93
C GLY A 708 56.64 -7.03 4.63
N GLN A 709 55.49 -6.85 3.97
CA GLN A 709 55.27 -7.37 2.61
C GLN A 709 55.60 -6.30 1.55
N THR A 710 56.18 -6.73 0.42
CA THR A 710 56.42 -5.84 -0.73
C THR A 710 55.08 -5.46 -1.36
N ILE A 711 54.72 -4.18 -1.25
CA ILE A 711 53.55 -3.59 -1.90
C ILE A 711 53.79 -3.55 -3.41
N ALA A 712 52.82 -4.00 -4.20
CA ALA A 712 52.92 -3.86 -5.65
C ALA A 712 52.65 -2.41 -6.06
N ASN A 713 53.60 -1.79 -6.79
CA ASN A 713 53.50 -0.42 -7.27
C ASN A 713 52.23 -0.17 -8.09
N PHE A 714 51.78 1.09 -8.09
CA PHE A 714 50.66 1.51 -8.92
C PHE A 714 51.11 1.72 -10.38
N ASN A 715 50.58 0.93 -11.31
CA ASN A 715 51.01 0.95 -12.70
C ASN A 715 49.99 1.64 -13.62
N VAL A 716 50.43 2.64 -14.39
CA VAL A 716 49.61 3.25 -15.46
C VAL A 716 49.94 2.54 -16.77
N GLY A 717 48.91 1.95 -17.40
CA GLY A 717 49.03 1.03 -18.54
C GLY A 717 48.89 -0.46 -18.18
N ASP A 718 48.78 -0.81 -16.88
CA ASP A 718 48.60 -2.18 -16.41
C ASP A 718 47.78 -2.23 -15.11
N ALA A 719 46.56 -2.74 -15.19
CA ALA A 719 45.65 -2.89 -14.06
C ALA A 719 45.57 -4.34 -13.54
N SER A 720 46.61 -5.17 -13.73
CA SER A 720 46.62 -6.57 -13.28
C SER A 720 46.64 -6.72 -11.75
N ILE A 721 47.38 -5.85 -11.04
CA ILE A 721 47.54 -5.89 -9.58
C ILE A 721 47.08 -4.56 -8.95
N ASN A 722 47.85 -3.48 -9.11
CA ASN A 722 47.49 -2.12 -8.70
C ASN A 722 47.75 -1.21 -9.90
N GLY A 723 46.73 -0.51 -10.39
CA GLY A 723 46.94 0.31 -11.58
C GLY A 723 45.71 0.63 -12.41
N THR A 724 45.96 1.30 -13.53
CA THR A 724 44.96 1.66 -14.54
C THR A 724 45.37 1.14 -15.91
N PHE A 725 44.40 0.72 -16.72
CA PHE A 725 44.62 0.29 -18.11
C PHE A 725 44.98 1.48 -19.01
N GLY A 726 44.28 2.60 -18.87
CA GLY A 726 44.50 3.86 -19.57
C GLY A 726 45.09 4.94 -18.67
N ALA A 727 45.12 6.17 -19.19
CA ALA A 727 45.64 7.35 -18.55
C ALA A 727 44.84 7.80 -17.31
N ILE A 728 45.50 8.57 -16.45
CA ILE A 728 44.92 9.27 -15.30
C ILE A 728 45.07 10.77 -15.54
N ALA A 729 43.99 11.54 -15.40
CA ALA A 729 44.06 13.00 -15.52
C ALA A 729 43.18 13.76 -14.53
N ASN A 730 43.67 14.94 -14.14
CA ASN A 730 42.92 16.02 -13.52
C ASN A 730 43.32 17.36 -14.16
N ASN A 731 42.77 18.47 -13.69
CA ASN A 731 43.04 19.82 -14.24
C ASN A 731 44.52 20.22 -14.34
N ASN A 732 45.39 19.59 -13.54
CA ASN A 732 46.78 19.99 -13.43
C ASN A 732 47.73 18.97 -14.07
N TYR A 733 47.41 17.68 -14.06
CA TYR A 733 48.34 16.61 -14.41
C TYR A 733 47.68 15.54 -15.28
N ILE A 734 48.46 15.00 -16.22
CA ILE A 734 48.13 13.79 -16.98
C ILE A 734 49.28 12.77 -16.89
N PHE A 735 48.92 11.52 -16.63
CA PHE A 735 49.81 10.35 -16.69
C PHE A 735 49.37 9.47 -17.87
N LEU A 736 50.17 9.49 -18.94
CA LEU A 736 49.89 8.75 -20.18
C LEU A 736 50.49 7.35 -20.12
N PRO A 737 49.79 6.29 -20.56
CA PRO A 737 50.42 5.00 -20.79
C PRO A 737 51.36 5.13 -22.02
N PRO A 738 52.68 4.90 -21.91
CA PRO A 738 53.57 4.81 -23.06
C PRO A 738 53.36 3.49 -23.82
N SER A 739 54.14 3.29 -24.89
CA SER A 739 54.33 1.97 -25.50
C SER A 739 54.91 0.90 -24.55
N SER A 740 55.28 1.26 -23.30
CA SER A 740 55.74 0.40 -22.20
C SER A 740 55.21 0.93 -20.86
N GLN A 741 54.80 0.03 -19.95
CA GLN A 741 54.18 0.32 -18.64
C GLN A 741 54.89 1.43 -17.82
N ILE A 742 54.13 2.36 -17.21
CA ILE A 742 54.66 3.29 -16.18
C ILE A 742 54.44 2.69 -14.81
N VAL A 743 55.54 2.43 -14.11
CA VAL A 743 55.54 2.10 -12.69
C VAL A 743 55.66 3.40 -11.90
N LEU A 744 54.61 3.78 -11.16
CA LEU A 744 54.68 4.94 -10.29
C LEU A 744 55.48 4.61 -9.01
N PRO A 745 56.09 5.63 -8.38
CA PRO A 745 56.62 5.46 -7.03
C PRO A 745 55.53 5.03 -6.05
N ASP A 746 55.95 4.33 -5.01
CA ASP A 746 55.09 3.71 -3.99
C ASP A 746 54.08 4.72 -3.38
N SER A 747 54.50 5.97 -3.22
CA SER A 747 53.63 7.08 -2.81
C SER A 747 53.93 8.38 -3.58
N LEU A 748 52.91 8.90 -4.27
CA LEU A 748 52.93 10.14 -5.07
C LEU A 748 51.93 11.16 -4.51
N ASN A 749 52.39 12.39 -4.25
CA ASN A 749 51.54 13.50 -3.82
C ASN A 749 51.87 14.77 -4.60
N LEU A 750 51.04 15.09 -5.58
CA LEU A 750 51.10 16.30 -6.40
C LEU A 750 49.99 17.28 -5.99
N GLY A 751 49.71 17.36 -4.69
CA GLY A 751 48.67 18.20 -4.12
C GLY A 751 47.27 17.66 -4.36
N LYS A 752 46.70 17.94 -5.54
CA LYS A 752 45.33 17.53 -5.92
C LYS A 752 45.27 16.22 -6.71
N LEU A 753 46.42 15.67 -7.07
CA LEU A 753 46.56 14.29 -7.53
C LEU A 753 47.40 13.53 -6.51
N LYS A 754 46.82 12.50 -5.90
CA LYS A 754 47.48 11.67 -4.88
C LYS A 754 47.27 10.21 -5.21
N ILE A 755 48.36 9.44 -5.17
CA ILE A 755 48.35 7.99 -5.30
C ILE A 755 49.23 7.52 -4.14
N LEU A 756 48.60 7.01 -3.08
CA LEU A 756 49.26 6.74 -1.81
C LEU A 756 49.11 5.27 -1.47
N ASP A 757 50.20 4.53 -1.46
CA ASP A 757 50.26 3.37 -0.59
C ASP A 757 50.25 3.83 0.88
N ASN A 758 49.80 2.97 1.79
CA ASN A 758 49.66 3.36 3.20
C ASN A 758 50.94 3.11 4.03
N GLN A 759 52.10 2.89 3.40
CA GLN A 759 53.34 2.52 4.07
C GLN A 759 54.59 3.31 3.63
N SER A 760 54.56 4.02 2.49
CA SER A 760 55.76 4.65 1.94
C SER A 760 55.82 6.16 2.16
N THR A 761 57.05 6.67 2.23
CA THR A 761 57.33 8.11 2.26
C THR A 761 57.12 8.71 0.88
N ILE A 762 56.49 9.90 0.80
CA ILE A 762 56.27 10.63 -0.46
C ILE A 762 57.60 10.81 -1.19
N THR A 763 57.72 10.23 -2.38
CA THR A 763 58.92 10.30 -3.23
C THR A 763 58.77 11.38 -4.32
N GLN A 764 59.91 11.89 -4.81
CA GLN A 764 59.96 12.92 -5.84
C GLN A 764 59.42 12.43 -7.20
N LEU A 765 58.92 13.40 -7.98
CA LEU A 765 58.30 13.26 -9.29
C LEU A 765 59.11 12.37 -10.27
N PRO A 766 58.51 11.37 -10.94
CA PRO A 766 59.13 10.66 -12.06
C PRO A 766 59.17 11.54 -13.33
N ASP A 767 60.06 11.29 -14.30
CA ASP A 767 60.29 12.15 -15.49
C ASP A 767 59.19 12.10 -16.58
N PHE A 768 58.03 11.46 -16.32
CA PHE A 768 57.03 11.09 -17.35
C PHE A 768 55.64 11.72 -17.21
N TYR A 769 55.47 12.76 -16.38
CA TYR A 769 54.21 13.52 -16.26
C TYR A 769 54.26 14.78 -17.13
N LYS A 770 53.10 15.20 -17.67
CA LYS A 770 52.94 16.53 -18.27
C LYS A 770 51.89 17.31 -17.50
N PRO A 771 52.09 18.62 -17.27
CA PRO A 771 50.99 19.51 -16.92
C PRO A 771 49.90 19.41 -18.00
N LEU A 772 48.64 19.34 -17.59
CA LEU A 772 47.53 19.25 -18.55
C LEU A 772 47.50 20.47 -19.50
N GLN A 773 47.88 21.65 -19.00
CA GLN A 773 48.01 22.90 -19.75
C GLN A 773 49.01 22.81 -20.92
N ASP A 774 50.04 21.95 -20.81
CA ASP A 774 51.07 21.79 -21.85
C ASP A 774 50.59 20.92 -23.02
N LEU A 775 49.56 20.09 -22.82
CA LEU A 775 48.96 19.29 -23.89
C LEU A 775 48.06 20.16 -24.80
N GLY A 776 47.32 21.11 -24.23
CA GLY A 776 46.46 22.04 -24.99
C GLY A 776 47.23 22.93 -25.98
N ASN A 777 48.52 23.21 -25.71
CA ASN A 777 49.39 23.95 -26.62
C ASN A 777 49.94 23.10 -27.77
N ALA A 778 49.90 21.77 -27.68
CA ALA A 778 50.40 20.86 -28.72
C ALA A 778 49.34 20.49 -29.78
N VAL A 779 48.06 20.81 -29.55
CA VAL A 779 46.94 20.48 -30.45
C VAL A 779 46.48 21.69 -31.29
N GLY A 780 47.00 22.89 -31.04
CA GLY A 780 46.63 24.13 -31.74
C GLY A 780 47.21 24.32 -33.15
N ASN A 781 47.76 23.30 -33.80
CA ASN A 781 48.52 23.47 -35.06
C ASN A 781 47.82 22.90 -36.30
N LEU A 782 46.48 22.98 -36.38
CA LEU A 782 45.71 22.72 -37.60
C LEU A 782 44.40 23.53 -37.64
N THR A 783 44.46 24.86 -37.73
CA THR A 783 43.56 25.67 -38.58
C THR A 783 44.15 27.08 -38.73
N GLY A 784 44.86 27.30 -39.83
CA GLY A 784 45.18 28.65 -40.27
C GLY A 784 43.93 29.32 -40.85
N ASN A 785 43.50 30.45 -40.30
CA ASN A 785 43.50 31.75 -40.99
C ASN A 785 42.86 32.85 -40.12
N ASN A 786 43.62 33.93 -39.94
CA ASN A 786 43.21 35.33 -39.92
C ASN A 786 41.94 35.74 -39.13
N ASP A 787 42.12 36.34 -37.96
CA ASP A 787 42.04 37.81 -37.90
C ASP A 787 42.62 38.42 -36.62
N ARG A 788 43.02 39.68 -36.77
CA ARG A 788 44.08 40.38 -36.06
C ARG A 788 43.63 41.07 -34.76
N ASN A 789 44.63 41.25 -33.88
CA ASN A 789 44.78 42.31 -32.85
C ASN A 789 44.14 42.09 -31.48
N ALA A 790 44.90 41.48 -30.56
CA ALA A 790 45.15 42.08 -29.25
C ALA A 790 46.53 41.65 -28.73
N THR A 791 47.39 42.66 -28.56
CA THR A 791 48.77 42.60 -28.07
C THR A 791 48.83 42.07 -26.64
N ILE A 792 49.68 41.08 -26.35
CA ILE A 792 50.03 40.68 -24.98
C ILE A 792 51.51 41.02 -24.76
N VAL A 793 51.74 42.07 -23.97
CA VAL A 793 53.02 42.47 -23.38
C VAL A 793 53.12 41.84 -21.99
N LEU A 794 54.30 41.32 -21.62
CA LEU A 794 54.58 40.71 -20.32
C LEU A 794 55.01 41.73 -19.24
N THR A 795 54.33 41.67 -18.09
CA THR A 795 54.75 41.95 -16.67
C THR A 795 54.98 43.39 -16.18
N PRO A 796 54.99 43.67 -14.84
CA PRO A 796 54.11 43.27 -13.73
C PRO A 796 53.66 44.48 -12.85
N ILE A 797 52.60 44.39 -12.02
CA ILE A 797 52.45 45.16 -10.75
C ILE A 797 51.31 44.60 -9.90
N ALA A 798 51.57 44.55 -8.60
CA ALA A 798 50.66 44.11 -7.55
C ALA A 798 49.74 45.23 -7.04
N ALA A 799 48.60 44.78 -6.51
CA ALA A 799 47.96 45.19 -5.26
C ALA A 799 46.70 46.10 -5.29
N LEU A 800 45.82 45.71 -4.36
CA LEU A 800 44.65 46.38 -3.75
C LEU A 800 43.34 46.27 -4.56
N ASN A 801 42.18 45.89 -4.03
CA ASN A 801 41.72 45.51 -2.69
C ASN A 801 40.34 44.86 -2.91
N ASP A 802 39.95 43.88 -2.09
CA ASP A 802 38.55 43.78 -1.66
C ASP A 802 38.51 43.13 -0.28
N ASP A 803 38.45 44.02 0.70
CA ASP A 803 38.05 43.78 2.07
C ASP A 803 36.57 43.35 2.10
N TYR A 804 36.32 42.05 2.18
CA TYR A 804 35.43 41.50 3.20
C TYR A 804 35.75 40.02 3.42
N GLN A 805 36.77 39.78 4.24
CA GLN A 805 37.13 38.47 4.75
C GLN A 805 36.02 37.97 5.68
N VAL A 806 35.28 36.93 5.27
CA VAL A 806 34.66 36.03 6.27
C VAL A 806 35.80 35.14 6.78
N PRO A 807 36.13 35.14 8.08
CA PRO A 807 37.36 34.54 8.57
C PRO A 807 37.46 33.02 8.32
N PHE A 808 38.68 32.59 7.99
CA PHE A 808 39.05 31.25 7.53
C PHE A 808 39.20 30.23 8.67
N ASP A 809 38.26 30.21 9.62
CA ASP A 809 38.24 29.30 10.77
C ASP A 809 36.98 28.39 10.83
N GLN A 810 36.25 28.24 9.73
CA GLN A 810 35.05 27.39 9.66
C GLN A 810 35.09 26.20 8.68
N ILE A 811 36.10 26.06 7.83
CA ILE A 811 36.16 24.93 6.87
C ILE A 811 36.74 23.65 7.52
N GLU A 812 37.66 23.78 8.48
CA GLU A 812 38.20 22.63 9.22
C GLU A 812 37.26 22.13 10.35
N VAL A 813 36.34 23.00 10.79
CA VAL A 813 35.35 22.69 11.83
C VAL A 813 34.22 21.82 11.29
N ALA A 814 33.83 21.94 10.02
CA ALA A 814 32.69 21.21 9.47
C ALA A 814 32.92 19.69 9.34
N SER A 815 34.08 19.23 8.89
CA SER A 815 34.34 17.79 8.68
C SER A 815 34.60 17.03 9.98
N LYS A 816 35.27 17.66 10.96
CA LYS A 816 35.50 17.10 12.31
C LYS A 816 34.21 17.13 13.15
N ALA A 817 33.38 18.17 13.01
CA ALA A 817 32.10 18.27 13.72
C ALA A 817 31.10 17.17 13.32
N TRP A 818 31.00 16.82 12.03
CA TRP A 818 30.06 15.77 11.58
C TRP A 818 30.38 14.38 12.19
N ASN A 819 31.65 13.99 12.25
CA ASN A 819 32.05 12.73 12.88
C ASN A 819 31.84 12.76 14.41
N ALA A 820 32.15 13.88 15.06
CA ALA A 820 31.96 14.05 16.50
C ALA A 820 30.48 14.02 16.90
N ILE A 821 29.59 14.71 16.16
CA ILE A 821 28.15 14.69 16.40
C ILE A 821 27.62 13.26 16.32
N PHE A 822 28.06 12.49 15.33
CA PHE A 822 27.66 11.09 15.19
C PHE A 822 28.08 10.23 16.38
N LEU A 823 29.34 10.34 16.84
CA LEU A 823 29.87 9.59 17.98
C LEU A 823 29.19 9.98 19.31
N ILE A 824 28.91 11.28 19.49
CA ILE A 824 28.18 11.80 20.66
C ILE A 824 26.73 11.26 20.67
N LEU A 825 26.05 11.26 19.53
CA LEU A 825 24.69 10.73 19.41
C LEU A 825 24.63 9.20 19.59
N GLN A 826 25.61 8.46 19.09
CA GLN A 826 25.75 7.03 19.37
C GLN A 826 25.97 6.76 20.86
N SER A 827 26.80 7.56 21.52
CA SER A 827 27.03 7.43 22.96
C SER A 827 25.76 7.77 23.76
N CYS A 828 25.02 8.81 23.39
CA CYS A 828 23.72 9.13 23.98
C CYS A 828 22.75 7.94 23.90
N ARG A 829 22.67 7.28 22.73
CA ARG A 829 21.85 6.07 22.55
C ARG A 829 22.35 4.89 23.41
N LYS A 830 23.66 4.66 23.45
CA LYS A 830 24.29 3.59 24.24
C LYS A 830 24.03 3.75 25.74
N PHE A 831 24.00 4.99 26.24
CA PHE A 831 23.76 5.30 27.65
C PHE A 831 22.31 5.71 27.97
N GLY A 832 21.37 5.50 27.03
CA GLY A 832 19.94 5.71 27.27
C GLY A 832 19.47 7.18 27.37
N VAL A 833 20.28 8.15 26.91
CA VAL A 833 19.89 9.56 26.85
C VAL A 833 18.97 9.77 25.64
N THR A 834 17.66 9.79 25.89
CA THR A 834 16.61 9.89 24.85
C THR A 834 15.89 11.24 24.82
N ASP A 835 16.03 12.03 25.88
CA ASP A 835 15.44 13.37 25.96
C ASP A 835 16.15 14.36 25.02
N ARG A 836 15.37 15.07 24.20
CA ARG A 836 15.91 15.97 23.16
C ARG A 836 16.60 17.20 23.75
N ALA A 837 16.17 17.68 24.92
CA ALA A 837 16.79 18.83 25.57
C ALA A 837 18.15 18.44 26.18
N GLN A 838 18.26 17.24 26.75
CA GLN A 838 19.53 16.69 27.23
C GLN A 838 20.52 16.46 26.09
N ILE A 839 20.09 15.89 24.97
CA ILE A 839 20.94 15.72 23.78
C ILE A 839 21.40 17.08 23.24
N ALA A 840 20.51 18.07 23.17
CA ALA A 840 20.85 19.42 22.74
C ALA A 840 21.89 20.07 23.67
N TYR A 841 21.76 19.90 25.00
CA TYR A 841 22.72 20.38 25.98
C TYR A 841 24.11 19.75 25.82
N VAL A 842 24.17 18.42 25.61
CA VAL A 842 25.43 17.70 25.39
C VAL A 842 26.13 18.17 24.10
N LEU A 843 25.38 18.34 23.01
CA LEU A 843 25.91 18.84 21.75
C LEU A 843 26.36 20.31 21.85
N ALA A 844 25.61 21.15 22.56
CA ALA A 844 25.98 22.53 22.82
C ALA A 844 27.28 22.61 23.63
N THR A 845 27.44 21.76 24.64
CA THR A 845 28.67 21.67 25.45
C THR A 845 29.86 21.28 24.57
N ALA A 846 29.73 20.23 23.75
CA ALA A 846 30.81 19.80 22.86
C ALA A 846 31.19 20.86 21.81
N GLY A 847 30.20 21.59 21.29
CA GLY A 847 30.40 22.69 20.35
C GLY A 847 31.12 23.88 20.99
N TYR A 848 30.79 24.21 22.24
CA TYR A 848 31.38 25.33 22.98
C TYR A 848 32.80 25.03 23.48
N GLU A 849 32.98 23.89 24.16
CA GLU A 849 34.23 23.56 24.89
C GLU A 849 35.39 23.18 23.97
N SER A 850 35.11 22.46 22.88
CA SER A 850 36.17 21.88 22.03
C SER A 850 35.98 22.16 20.55
N ARG A 851 34.94 22.91 20.16
CA ARG A 851 34.50 23.02 18.77
C ARG A 851 34.37 21.63 18.12
N PHE A 852 33.74 20.69 18.84
CA PHE A 852 33.62 19.29 18.45
C PHE A 852 34.96 18.56 18.24
N GLY A 853 35.95 18.85 19.10
CA GLY A 853 37.27 18.23 19.08
C GLY A 853 38.28 18.91 18.14
N ALA A 854 37.95 20.06 17.55
CA ALA A 854 38.90 20.87 16.78
C ALA A 854 39.91 21.61 17.68
N ASN A 855 39.53 21.96 18.91
CA ASN A 855 40.39 22.55 19.92
C ASN A 855 40.78 21.48 20.95
N ASN A 856 41.87 20.75 20.71
CA ASN A 856 42.60 20.07 21.78
C ASN A 856 43.74 20.99 22.24
N LEU A 857 44.10 21.00 23.53
CA LEU A 857 45.22 21.78 24.09
C LEU A 857 46.61 21.30 23.59
N THR A 858 46.76 21.05 22.29
CA THR A 858 48.01 20.61 21.65
C THR A 858 48.74 21.76 20.94
N SER A 859 48.08 22.88 20.67
CA SER A 859 48.71 24.05 20.07
C SER A 859 49.28 24.98 21.15
N TYR A 860 50.60 25.16 21.09
CA TYR A 860 51.34 26.19 21.83
C TYR A 860 50.75 27.56 21.50
N PRO A 861 50.13 28.29 22.45
CA PRO A 861 49.65 29.62 22.19
C PRO A 861 50.87 30.54 22.11
N GLY A 862 51.10 31.18 20.96
CA GLY A 862 52.02 32.32 20.84
C GLY A 862 51.47 33.56 21.55
N HIS A 863 51.06 33.44 22.81
CA HIS A 863 50.43 34.52 23.57
C HIS A 863 51.51 35.39 24.23
N ASN A 864 51.57 36.65 23.80
CA ASN A 864 52.38 37.72 24.38
C ASN A 864 51.81 38.28 25.70
N ASN A 865 50.83 37.64 26.34
CA ASN A 865 50.22 38.11 27.59
C ASN A 865 50.52 37.14 28.75
N LEU A 866 51.63 37.39 29.45
CA LEU A 866 52.09 36.63 30.61
C LEU A 866 51.29 36.89 31.91
N TYR A 867 50.17 37.61 31.86
CA TYR A 867 49.47 38.12 33.04
C TYR A 867 48.30 37.27 33.56
N GLU A 868 47.92 36.18 32.89
CA GLU A 868 46.76 35.33 33.30
C GLU A 868 47.15 33.98 33.93
N TYR A 869 48.44 33.64 34.04
CA TYR A 869 48.86 32.35 34.60
C TYR A 869 49.27 32.48 36.08
N PRO A 870 48.86 31.55 36.96
CA PRO A 870 49.05 31.64 38.41
C PRO A 870 50.51 31.84 38.87
N HIS A 871 51.50 31.49 38.02
CA HIS A 871 52.91 31.39 38.41
C HIS A 871 53.92 32.10 37.48
N GLY A 872 53.49 33.01 36.58
CA GLY A 872 54.37 33.93 35.83
C GLY A 872 55.58 33.28 35.11
N ILE A 873 55.40 32.87 33.85
CA ILE A 873 56.36 32.01 33.12
C ILE A 873 57.17 32.83 32.09
N SER A 874 58.42 32.42 31.78
CA SER A 874 59.25 33.07 30.74
C SER A 874 59.14 32.38 29.36
N LEU A 875 59.16 33.16 28.28
CA LEU A 875 59.10 32.66 26.89
C LEU A 875 60.40 31.95 26.47
N GLY A 876 60.28 30.71 25.98
CA GLY A 876 61.39 29.89 25.47
C GLY A 876 61.37 28.39 25.85
N GLN A 877 60.35 27.93 26.58
CA GLN A 877 60.24 26.55 27.06
C GLN A 877 59.49 25.63 26.08
N SER A 878 59.70 24.30 26.18
CA SER A 878 58.91 23.32 25.42
C SER A 878 57.43 23.37 25.85
N PRO A 879 56.47 22.95 25.01
CA PRO A 879 55.04 22.95 25.39
C PRO A 879 54.77 22.19 26.69
N GLN A 880 55.47 21.08 26.92
CA GLN A 880 55.34 20.28 28.13
C GLN A 880 55.83 21.03 29.36
N ASP A 881 56.97 21.73 29.27
CA ASP A 881 57.53 22.53 30.36
C ASP A 881 56.62 23.73 30.69
N PHE A 882 56.06 24.37 29.66
CA PHE A 882 55.09 25.46 29.84
C PHE A 882 53.87 25.00 30.63
N PHE A 883 53.23 23.90 30.20
CA PHE A 883 52.05 23.38 30.90
C PHE A 883 52.38 22.92 32.33
N ASN A 884 53.48 22.20 32.52
CA ASN A 884 53.88 21.71 33.85
C ASN A 884 54.25 22.83 34.83
N ASN A 885 54.76 23.96 34.35
CA ASN A 885 55.06 25.12 35.19
C ASN A 885 53.82 26.01 35.45
N ALA A 886 52.84 26.01 34.56
CA ALA A 886 51.65 26.87 34.68
C ALA A 886 50.65 26.42 35.75
N TYR A 887 50.51 25.10 35.96
CA TYR A 887 49.44 24.52 36.80
C TYR A 887 49.90 23.34 37.67
N HIS A 888 51.14 23.36 38.15
CA HIS A 888 51.61 22.41 39.16
C HIS A 888 50.85 22.60 40.49
N ASP A 889 50.72 21.55 41.29
CA ASP A 889 50.06 21.55 42.60
C ASP A 889 48.58 22.02 42.60
N TYR A 890 47.94 21.98 41.43
CA TYR A 890 46.54 22.32 41.22
C TYR A 890 45.69 21.07 40.93
N LEU A 891 44.60 20.86 41.69
CA LEU A 891 43.61 19.79 41.52
C LEU A 891 44.21 18.38 41.27
N GLY A 892 45.16 18.00 42.12
CA GLY A 892 45.78 16.67 42.15
C GLY A 892 47.05 16.52 41.32
N ASN A 893 47.42 17.52 40.51
CA ASN A 893 48.70 17.50 39.79
C ASN A 893 49.87 17.58 40.77
N GLY A 894 50.92 16.78 40.57
CA GLY A 894 52.17 16.90 41.33
C GLY A 894 53.04 18.09 40.90
N ALA A 895 54.20 18.21 41.55
CA ALA A 895 55.24 19.18 41.21
C ALA A 895 55.61 19.14 39.72
N PRO A 896 56.16 20.21 39.12
CA PRO A 896 56.42 20.28 37.67
C PRO A 896 57.21 19.09 37.10
N SER A 897 58.16 18.54 37.88
CA SER A 897 58.96 17.38 37.52
C SER A 897 58.17 16.07 37.34
N SER A 898 56.92 16.00 37.80
CA SER A 898 56.05 14.83 37.65
C SER A 898 55.51 14.65 36.23
N GLY A 899 55.45 15.74 35.45
CA GLY A 899 54.80 15.73 34.14
C GLY A 899 53.27 15.64 34.19
N ASP A 900 52.66 15.69 35.38
CA ASP A 900 51.23 15.43 35.58
C ASP A 900 50.35 16.43 34.82
N VAL A 901 50.70 17.71 34.78
CA VAL A 901 49.87 18.73 34.12
C VAL A 901 49.76 18.45 32.63
N TYR A 902 50.89 18.16 31.97
CA TYR A 902 50.88 17.80 30.56
C TYR A 902 50.17 16.47 30.34
N ARG A 903 50.37 15.48 31.21
CA ARG A 903 49.72 14.17 31.13
C ARG A 903 48.19 14.27 31.26
N TYR A 904 47.68 15.14 32.13
CA TYR A 904 46.25 15.32 32.43
C TYR A 904 45.67 16.65 31.89
N ARG A 905 46.26 17.19 30.81
CA ARG A 905 45.73 18.34 30.08
C ARG A 905 44.37 18.06 29.46
N GLY A 906 43.60 19.11 29.18
CA GLY A 906 42.26 19.01 28.59
C GLY A 906 42.23 18.18 27.30
N ARG A 907 41.39 17.13 27.30
CA ARG A 907 41.12 16.29 26.12
C ARG A 907 39.64 15.94 26.00
N GLY A 908 39.25 15.56 24.79
CA GLY A 908 37.89 15.11 24.48
C GLY A 908 36.89 16.26 24.31
N TYR A 909 35.65 15.91 24.02
CA TYR A 909 34.65 16.89 23.58
C TYR A 909 34.26 17.92 24.65
N ALA A 910 34.40 17.57 25.93
CA ALA A 910 34.10 18.43 27.08
C ALA A 910 35.36 18.87 27.86
N GLN A 911 36.56 18.77 27.26
CA GLN A 911 37.83 19.20 27.88
C GLN A 911 38.07 18.65 29.29
N LEU A 912 38.01 17.32 29.46
CA LEU A 912 38.34 16.69 30.74
C LEU A 912 39.78 17.05 31.11
N THR A 913 39.98 17.70 32.25
CA THR A 913 41.26 18.26 32.70
C THR A 913 41.50 17.94 34.18
N TRP A 914 42.77 17.86 34.59
CA TRP A 914 43.26 17.64 35.97
C TRP A 914 43.26 16.18 36.43
N LYS A 915 44.35 15.79 37.12
CA LYS A 915 44.59 14.41 37.55
C LYS A 915 43.42 13.82 38.36
N ASP A 916 42.88 14.58 39.31
CA ASP A 916 41.77 14.10 40.15
C ASP A 916 40.50 13.81 39.34
N ASN A 917 40.18 14.65 38.34
CA ASN A 917 39.03 14.42 37.47
C ASN A 917 39.27 13.21 36.56
N TYR A 918 40.47 13.10 35.98
CA TYR A 918 40.84 11.92 35.18
C TYR A 918 40.71 10.62 35.99
N GLN A 919 41.18 10.59 37.23
CA GLN A 919 41.03 9.44 38.12
C GLN A 919 39.56 9.15 38.44
N ARG A 920 38.75 10.19 38.71
CA ARG A 920 37.32 10.03 38.98
C ARG A 920 36.58 9.42 37.79
N PHE A 921 36.83 9.91 36.57
CA PHE A 921 36.19 9.39 35.37
C PHE A 921 36.75 8.03 34.95
N SER A 922 38.03 7.76 35.21
CA SER A 922 38.61 6.42 35.04
C SER A 922 37.90 5.37 35.90
N ASN A 923 37.63 5.69 37.16
CA ASN A 923 36.88 4.81 38.05
C ASN A 923 35.41 4.67 37.62
N LEU A 924 34.78 5.76 37.17
CA LEU A 924 33.38 5.73 36.72
C LEU A 924 33.18 4.88 35.46
N PHE A 925 34.12 4.93 34.52
CA PHE A 925 34.04 4.22 33.25
C PHE A 925 34.78 2.88 33.24
N ASN A 926 35.52 2.55 34.30
CA ASN A 926 36.40 1.39 34.39
C ASN A 926 37.42 1.32 33.22
N VAL A 927 38.02 2.47 32.89
CA VAL A 927 39.02 2.62 31.83
C VAL A 927 40.17 3.49 32.33
N ASP A 928 41.42 3.10 32.09
CA ASP A 928 42.57 3.92 32.42
C ASP A 928 42.73 5.08 31.41
N LEU A 929 42.32 6.28 31.82
CA LEU A 929 42.38 7.49 31.00
C LEU A 929 43.74 8.21 31.16
N GLY A 930 44.60 7.76 32.08
CA GLY A 930 45.89 8.38 32.35
C GLY A 930 46.98 8.05 31.33
N HIS A 931 46.73 7.12 30.40
CA HIS A 931 47.68 6.71 29.37
C HIS A 931 47.33 7.21 27.95
N LEU A 932 46.34 8.11 27.83
CA LEU A 932 45.83 8.67 26.57
C LEU A 932 46.66 9.82 25.97
#